data_AF-A0A8C1Q6A4-F1
#
_entry.id   AF-A0A8C1Q6A4-F1
#
_cell.length_a   1.000
_cell.length_b   1.000
_cell.length_c   1.000
_cell.angle_alpha   90.00
_cell.angle_beta   90.00
_cell.angle_gamma   90.00
#
_symmetry.space_group_name_H-M   'P 1'
#
loop_
_entity.id
_entity.type
_entity.pdbx_description
1 polymer ?
#
loop_
_entity_poly.entity_id
_entity_poly.type
_entity_poly.pdbx_seq_one_letter_code
_entity_poly.pdbx_strand_id
1 'polypeptide(L)'
;MSSKGGTALSRRNYRLASDTDKPKVTGIVSEKLLSDYLHHVFPASSKQGPASAAYRKTLTFQDLGAHLEKLLAEDNVTEDSRDQIDGCLGPSTVVLDHSSGFEGLLFVDDDLLGVIGHSNFSSIRATTCVYKGKWVYEVLISSQGLMQIGWCTLNCRFNQEEGVGDTPDSYAYDGNRVRKWNVTTTNYGKSWAAGDIVSCLIDLDEGTITFCLNGQSLGVAFSNIKTGPGVAYFPAISLSFKESVAFNFGSRPLRYPSHFYAYTYRFYIIPPTTDLTKANRLLGYLKTVLSTSIDTQEEKLVARDGGTWQIQGDPTILVTLAHIFNHFAPLMCKVYLVEDVLMNFLLSILEGGGSVDEHPLIQQLLDLFWLLMEDHEVSECLKQLMMSLLRAYRFSPIIPDLGFQIHYLRLTTAILRHEKSRKYLSITFDVLRSVVFFYIKTPLRVKEAGLEELIPTTWWLHKNERDTREETSEERLRRRAYERGCHRLKKRIEGMSHTHNIRSELQVQILRLMLNNKDKGTGEASRYIFLNKFRKFLQENASNRGNPTVLCPPEYMVCFLHRLITAIRSYWDEGKRRSPGSISSEDAYVPPQLFYNGKVDYFDLQRLGGLLSHLKKTLKDDLAAKANIIIDPAEIQATSMDDLDEDEETGAAQRPSGAVAMGGALARPSWLSSPTLGRANRFLSTAAVSLMTPRRPLAPPEKVKIRTLAVEQRTEEDNS
;
A
#
# COMPACT_ATOMS: atom_id res chain seq x y z
N MET A 1 34.39 -25.57 1.71
CA MET A 1 35.58 -24.70 1.50
C MET A 1 35.12 -23.60 0.54
N SER A 2 35.11 -22.30 0.80
CA SER A 2 35.77 -21.43 1.78
C SER A 2 34.76 -20.43 2.37
N SER A 3 35.00 -20.06 3.61
CA SER A 3 34.28 -19.08 4.43
C SER A 3 34.83 -17.66 4.26
N LYS A 4 34.04 -16.68 4.74
CA LYS A 4 34.40 -15.34 5.23
C LYS A 4 34.55 -14.22 4.18
N GLY A 5 33.64 -13.25 4.30
CA GLY A 5 33.71 -11.93 3.68
C GLY A 5 32.66 -10.99 4.28
N GLY A 6 32.57 -10.93 5.61
CA GLY A 6 31.76 -9.92 6.29
C GLY A 6 32.51 -8.60 6.32
N THR A 7 32.20 -7.70 5.40
CA THR A 7 32.66 -6.31 5.45
C THR A 7 31.87 -5.60 6.55
N ALA A 8 32.48 -5.43 7.71
CA ALA A 8 31.99 -4.50 8.72
C ALA A 8 32.02 -3.09 8.12
N LEU A 9 30.84 -2.55 7.80
CA LEU A 9 30.69 -1.18 7.35
C LEU A 9 31.08 -0.25 8.51
N SER A 10 31.94 0.73 8.21
CA SER A 10 32.47 1.68 9.18
C SER A 10 31.35 2.62 9.68
N ARG A 11 30.79 2.31 10.84
CA ARG A 11 29.85 3.17 11.59
C ARG A 11 30.51 4.53 11.85
N ARG A 12 29.83 5.64 11.54
CA ARG A 12 30.29 6.98 11.93
C ARG A 12 30.23 7.13 13.45
N ASN A 13 31.37 6.95 14.11
CA ASN A 13 31.54 7.35 15.50
C ASN A 13 31.74 8.87 15.56
N TYR A 14 30.76 9.60 16.10
CA TYR A 14 30.90 11.01 16.43
C TYR A 14 31.78 11.17 17.68
N ARG A 15 33.08 10.85 17.58
CA ARG A 15 34.06 11.19 18.61
C ARG A 15 34.64 12.56 18.31
N LEU A 16 34.43 13.51 19.21
CA LEU A 16 35.11 14.80 19.20
C LEU A 16 36.61 14.56 19.39
N ALA A 17 37.43 15.04 18.45
CA ALA A 17 38.88 15.05 18.59
C ALA A 17 39.28 16.09 19.64
N SER A 18 40.15 15.69 20.57
CA SER A 18 40.69 16.55 21.62
C SER A 18 41.85 17.39 21.07
N ASP A 19 41.55 18.51 20.41
CA ASP A 19 42.54 19.57 20.28
C ASP A 19 42.31 20.60 21.39
N THR A 20 43.03 20.40 22.48
CA THR A 20 43.26 21.40 23.51
C THR A 20 44.16 22.48 22.91
N ASP A 21 43.58 23.48 22.25
CA ASP A 21 44.12 24.85 22.27
C ASP A 21 43.15 25.88 21.67
N LYS A 22 42.77 26.84 22.54
CA LYS A 22 42.03 28.11 22.33
C LYS A 22 40.49 28.03 22.24
N PRO A 23 39.76 28.89 22.99
CA PRO A 23 38.31 28.93 22.97
C PRO A 23 37.87 29.70 21.72
N LYS A 24 37.73 28.98 20.59
CA LYS A 24 36.82 29.45 19.54
C LYS A 24 35.41 29.20 20.06
N VAL A 25 34.56 30.21 19.98
CA VAL A 25 33.13 30.18 20.33
C VAL A 25 32.48 28.98 19.65
N THR A 26 32.46 27.84 20.35
CA THR A 26 31.61 26.72 20.00
C THR A 26 30.24 27.17 20.47
N GLY A 27 29.23 27.18 19.60
CA GLY A 27 27.86 27.55 19.97
C GLY A 27 27.19 26.54 20.92
N ILE A 28 27.97 25.91 21.79
CA ILE A 28 27.56 24.98 22.84
C ILE A 28 27.33 25.85 24.08
N VAL A 29 26.17 25.66 24.70
CA VAL A 29 25.76 26.39 25.90
C VAL A 29 26.68 26.09 27.10
N SER A 30 26.57 26.89 28.16
CA SER A 30 27.38 26.69 29.37
C SER A 30 27.23 25.27 29.91
N GLU A 31 28.30 24.70 30.48
CA GLU A 31 28.35 23.29 30.89
C GLU A 31 27.22 22.91 31.87
N LYS A 32 26.83 23.85 32.73
CA LYS A 32 25.70 23.69 33.66
C LYS A 32 24.37 23.61 32.91
N LEU A 33 24.12 24.56 32.00
CA LEU A 33 22.90 24.59 31.19
C LEU A 33 22.80 23.39 30.25
N LEU A 34 23.93 22.93 29.71
CA LEU A 34 24.02 21.71 28.92
C LEU A 34 23.63 20.48 29.75
N SER A 35 24.21 20.34 30.95
CA SER A 35 23.90 19.23 31.84
C SER A 35 22.41 19.25 32.24
N ASP A 36 21.86 20.41 32.59
CA ASP A 36 20.44 20.56 32.93
C ASP A 36 19.53 20.21 31.74
N TYR A 37 19.88 20.65 30.53
CA TYR A 37 19.19 20.29 29.29
C TYR A 37 19.21 18.78 29.04
N LEU A 38 20.38 18.15 29.12
CA LEU A 38 20.53 16.72 28.86
C LEU A 38 19.79 15.87 29.89
N HIS A 39 19.80 16.24 31.18
CA HIS A 39 18.99 15.57 32.21
C HIS A 39 17.49 15.80 32.05
N HIS A 40 17.08 16.90 31.42
CA HIS A 40 15.68 17.15 31.07
C HIS A 40 15.22 16.26 29.92
N VAL A 41 16.04 16.14 28.87
CA VAL A 41 15.75 15.29 27.70
C VAL A 41 15.85 13.81 28.04
N PHE A 42 16.85 13.42 28.83
CA PHE A 42 17.14 12.05 29.23
C PHE A 42 16.98 11.89 30.76
N PRO A 43 15.74 11.85 31.27
CA PRO A 43 15.51 11.75 32.70
C PRO A 43 16.06 10.44 33.26
N ALA A 44 16.72 10.52 34.42
CA ALA A 44 17.17 9.34 35.15
C ALA A 44 16.00 8.46 35.59
N SER A 45 16.23 7.14 35.63
CA SER A 45 15.26 6.11 36.01
C SER A 45 14.45 6.47 37.27
N SER A 46 13.13 6.31 37.21
CA SER A 46 12.19 6.59 38.32
C SER A 46 12.43 5.74 39.59
N LYS A 47 13.34 4.77 39.54
CA LYS A 47 13.79 3.97 40.69
C LYS A 47 14.76 4.71 41.62
N GLN A 48 15.29 5.87 41.24
CA GLN A 48 16.09 6.72 42.13
C GLN A 48 15.18 7.70 42.87
N GLY A 49 14.99 7.49 44.18
CA GLY A 49 14.16 8.35 45.02
C GLY A 49 14.63 9.82 45.10
N PRO A 50 13.78 10.71 45.64
CA PRO A 50 13.99 12.18 45.62
C PRO A 50 15.28 12.66 46.30
N ALA A 51 15.95 11.82 47.11
CA ALA A 51 17.23 12.12 47.75
C ALA A 51 18.44 12.16 46.77
N SER A 52 18.30 11.66 45.53
CA SER A 52 19.40 11.63 44.54
C SER A 52 19.52 12.89 43.67
N ALA A 53 18.61 13.87 43.81
CA ALA A 53 18.62 15.10 43.00
C ALA A 53 19.79 16.04 43.35
N ALA A 54 20.34 15.96 44.56
CA ALA A 54 21.42 16.83 45.05
C ALA A 54 22.83 16.42 44.57
N TYR A 55 23.00 15.21 44.00
CA TYR A 55 24.27 14.68 43.51
C TYR A 55 24.13 14.11 42.09
N ARG A 56 23.47 14.83 41.18
CA ARG A 56 23.49 14.46 39.76
C ARG A 56 24.89 14.73 39.19
N LYS A 57 25.55 13.67 38.74
CA LYS A 57 26.82 13.76 38.00
C LYS A 57 26.59 14.65 36.77
N THR A 58 27.49 15.59 36.51
CA THR A 58 27.44 16.46 35.32
C THR A 58 27.39 15.59 34.08
N LEU A 59 26.40 15.82 33.21
CA LEU A 59 26.23 15.06 31.98
C LEU A 59 26.73 15.91 30.80
N THR A 60 27.64 15.34 30.03
CA THR A 60 28.23 15.97 28.84
C THR A 60 27.98 15.11 27.61
N PHE A 61 28.20 15.65 26.40
CA PHE A 61 28.09 14.86 25.16
C PHE A 61 29.07 13.69 25.08
N GLN A 62 30.20 13.74 25.80
CA GLN A 62 31.16 12.62 25.85
C GLN A 62 30.60 11.42 26.61
N ASP A 63 29.88 11.68 27.72
CA ASP A 63 29.30 10.64 28.57
C ASP A 63 27.88 10.24 28.14
N LEU A 64 27.23 11.03 27.28
CA LEU A 64 25.85 10.85 26.87
C LEU A 64 25.58 9.51 26.20
N GLY A 65 26.50 9.01 25.38
CA GLY A 65 26.37 7.71 24.72
C GLY A 65 26.23 6.55 25.73
N ALA A 66 27.12 6.50 26.73
CA ALA A 66 27.07 5.49 27.78
C ALA A 66 25.84 5.64 28.69
N HIS A 67 25.42 6.88 28.95
CA HIS A 67 24.20 7.15 29.70
C HIS A 67 22.95 6.64 28.97
N LEU A 68 22.85 6.90 27.66
CA LEU A 68 21.76 6.42 26.81
C LEU A 68 21.73 4.89 26.73
N GLU A 69 22.88 4.24 26.56
CA GLU A 69 22.95 2.77 26.55
C GLU A 69 22.44 2.18 27.85
N LYS A 70 22.79 2.78 29.00
CA LYS A 70 22.25 2.37 30.30
C LYS A 70 20.73 2.53 30.35
N LEU A 71 20.19 3.69 29.98
CA LEU A 71 18.74 3.94 29.97
C LEU A 71 17.98 3.00 29.04
N LEU A 72 18.56 2.64 27.89
CA LEU A 72 17.94 1.70 26.94
C LEU A 72 18.10 0.24 27.36
N ALA A 73 19.04 -0.07 28.25
CA ALA A 73 19.27 -1.42 28.77
C ALA A 73 18.46 -1.78 30.02
N GLU A 74 17.97 -0.78 30.78
CA GLU A 74 17.27 -0.98 32.06
C GLU A 74 15.98 -1.83 31.97
N ASP A 75 15.36 -1.90 30.78
CA ASP A 75 14.14 -2.69 30.51
C ASP A 75 14.41 -3.87 29.56
N ASN A 76 15.67 -4.21 29.31
CA ASN A 76 15.96 -5.50 28.67
C ASN A 76 15.57 -6.59 29.67
N VAL A 77 14.33 -7.05 29.59
CA VAL A 77 13.98 -8.39 30.05
C VAL A 77 14.99 -9.29 29.34
N THR A 78 15.76 -10.05 30.10
CA THR A 78 16.65 -11.07 29.57
C THR A 78 15.80 -11.98 28.68
N GLU A 79 15.82 -11.76 27.37
CA GLU A 79 15.40 -12.73 26.36
C GLU A 79 16.46 -13.85 26.32
N ASP A 80 16.78 -14.40 27.50
CA ASP A 80 17.57 -15.60 27.68
C ASP A 80 16.65 -16.79 27.48
N SER A 81 16.27 -17.00 26.21
CA SER A 81 15.99 -18.30 25.61
C SER A 81 15.41 -18.07 24.21
N ARG A 82 16.27 -18.06 23.19
CA ARG A 82 15.86 -18.30 21.78
C ARG A 82 15.54 -19.79 21.57
N ASP A 83 14.97 -20.44 22.58
CA ASP A 83 14.51 -21.81 22.54
C ASP A 83 13.02 -21.77 22.22
N GLN A 84 12.60 -22.57 21.24
CA GLN A 84 11.24 -22.76 20.76
C GLN A 84 10.13 -22.25 21.68
N ILE A 85 9.25 -21.39 21.15
CA ILE A 85 8.02 -21.00 21.84
C ILE A 85 7.24 -22.28 22.16
N ASP A 86 7.09 -22.61 23.45
CA ASP A 86 6.37 -23.80 23.89
C ASP A 86 4.98 -23.87 23.22
N GLY A 87 4.69 -25.01 22.60
CA GLY A 87 3.48 -25.23 21.80
C GLY A 87 3.56 -24.89 20.31
N CYS A 88 4.72 -24.51 19.78
CA CYS A 88 4.94 -24.21 18.36
C CYS A 88 6.13 -24.99 17.77
N LEU A 89 6.01 -25.45 16.51
CA LEU A 89 7.07 -26.14 15.77
C LEU A 89 7.19 -25.58 14.35
N GLY A 90 8.40 -25.15 13.98
CA GLY A 90 8.72 -24.64 12.66
C GLY A 90 9.84 -23.59 12.69
N PRO A 91 10.15 -22.97 11.55
CA PRO A 91 11.11 -21.86 11.47
C PRO A 91 10.63 -20.63 12.25
N SER A 92 11.56 -19.80 12.72
CA SER A 92 11.24 -18.52 13.40
C SER A 92 10.51 -17.54 12.49
N THR A 93 10.78 -17.61 11.17
CA THR A 93 10.09 -16.82 10.16
C THR A 93 8.92 -17.62 9.63
N VAL A 94 7.71 -17.21 9.99
CA VAL A 94 6.47 -17.89 9.59
C VAL A 94 5.95 -17.29 8.28
N VAL A 95 5.86 -18.12 7.25
CA VAL A 95 5.44 -17.78 5.89
C VAL A 95 4.62 -18.91 5.27
N LEU A 96 4.09 -18.72 4.08
CA LEU A 96 3.44 -19.78 3.30
C LEU A 96 4.48 -20.75 2.71
N ASP A 97 4.26 -22.05 2.89
CA ASP A 97 5.16 -23.11 2.41
C ASP A 97 4.90 -23.41 0.93
N HIS A 98 5.61 -22.69 0.07
CA HIS A 98 5.58 -22.85 -1.38
C HIS A 98 6.48 -23.98 -1.91
N SER A 99 7.11 -24.77 -1.03
CA SER A 99 8.02 -25.84 -1.47
C SER A 99 7.40 -27.23 -1.33
N SER A 100 6.71 -27.50 -0.22
CA SER A 100 6.14 -28.82 0.07
C SER A 100 4.72 -28.78 0.65
N GLY A 101 4.25 -27.61 1.03
CA GLY A 101 3.01 -27.41 1.78
C GLY A 101 1.84 -26.94 0.92
N PHE A 102 1.86 -27.19 -0.39
CA PHE A 102 0.85 -26.69 -1.30
C PHE A 102 0.44 -27.70 -2.37
N GLU A 103 -0.72 -27.43 -2.99
CA GLU A 103 -1.26 -28.18 -4.11
C GLU A 103 -1.99 -27.24 -5.08
N GLY A 104 -1.94 -27.55 -6.37
CA GLY A 104 -2.46 -26.69 -7.43
C GLY A 104 -1.53 -25.53 -7.81
N LEU A 105 -1.92 -24.76 -8.83
CA LEU A 105 -1.16 -23.61 -9.28
C LEU A 105 -1.45 -22.40 -8.40
N LEU A 106 -0.42 -21.91 -7.73
CA LEU A 106 -0.45 -20.76 -6.84
C LEU A 106 0.58 -19.73 -7.26
N PHE A 107 0.22 -18.48 -7.00
CA PHE A 107 1.04 -17.32 -7.23
C PHE A 107 1.28 -16.65 -5.88
N VAL A 108 2.48 -16.80 -5.35
CA VAL A 108 2.88 -16.32 -4.03
C VAL A 108 3.74 -15.06 -4.19
N ASP A 109 3.50 -14.05 -3.35
CA ASP A 109 4.29 -12.81 -3.33
C ASP A 109 5.73 -13.09 -2.84
N ASP A 110 6.66 -12.18 -3.15
CA ASP A 110 8.09 -12.33 -2.78
C ASP A 110 8.33 -12.43 -1.27
N ASP A 111 7.45 -11.83 -0.45
CA ASP A 111 7.51 -11.92 1.01
C ASP A 111 6.89 -13.21 1.57
N LEU A 112 6.36 -14.07 0.69
CA LEU A 112 5.69 -15.34 1.01
C LEU A 112 4.49 -15.20 1.96
N LEU A 113 3.88 -14.01 2.02
CA LEU A 113 2.69 -13.74 2.84
C LEU A 113 1.44 -13.53 1.99
N GLY A 114 1.59 -13.05 0.75
CA GLY A 114 0.49 -12.93 -0.22
C GLY A 114 0.35 -14.16 -1.12
N VAL A 115 -0.88 -14.55 -1.45
CA VAL A 115 -1.14 -15.69 -2.34
C VAL A 115 -2.38 -15.49 -3.21
N ILE A 116 -2.31 -15.95 -4.46
CA ILE A 116 -3.39 -15.94 -5.45
C ILE A 116 -3.59 -17.35 -6.02
N GLY A 117 -4.83 -17.83 -6.03
CA GLY A 117 -5.23 -19.08 -6.64
C GLY A 117 -5.25 -19.00 -8.17
N HIS A 118 -4.66 -19.98 -8.86
CA HIS A 118 -4.70 -20.09 -10.33
C HIS A 118 -5.13 -21.48 -10.82
N SER A 119 -5.74 -22.28 -9.94
CA SER A 119 -6.45 -23.51 -10.29
C SER A 119 -7.88 -23.45 -9.74
N ASN A 120 -8.67 -24.52 -9.94
CA ASN A 120 -10.04 -24.59 -9.44
C ASN A 120 -10.08 -24.51 -7.91
N PHE A 121 -9.18 -25.22 -7.25
CA PHE A 121 -9.00 -25.21 -5.80
C PHE A 121 -7.52 -25.44 -5.44
N SER A 122 -6.79 -24.35 -5.24
CA SER A 122 -5.38 -24.40 -4.87
C SER A 122 -5.24 -24.24 -3.36
N SER A 123 -4.48 -25.12 -2.70
CA SER A 123 -4.35 -25.14 -1.24
C SER A 123 -2.91 -24.92 -0.82
N ILE A 124 -2.70 -24.18 0.27
CA ILE A 124 -1.37 -23.95 0.86
C ILE A 124 -1.46 -23.82 2.37
N ARG A 125 -0.44 -24.33 3.07
CA ARG A 125 -0.27 -24.17 4.52
C ARG A 125 0.96 -23.33 4.85
N ALA A 126 1.02 -22.83 6.08
CA ALA A 126 2.19 -22.13 6.60
C ALA A 126 3.35 -23.10 6.91
N THR A 127 4.57 -22.57 7.06
CA THR A 127 5.78 -23.32 7.42
C THR A 127 5.82 -23.81 8.87
N THR A 128 4.93 -23.30 9.72
CA THR A 128 4.96 -23.47 11.18
C THR A 128 3.61 -23.93 11.69
N CYS A 129 3.62 -24.87 12.64
CA CYS A 129 2.42 -25.42 13.27
C CYS A 129 2.42 -25.22 14.79
N VAL A 130 1.24 -25.37 15.37
CA VAL A 130 1.00 -25.25 16.80
C VAL A 130 0.34 -26.52 17.35
N TYR A 131 0.74 -26.93 18.55
CA TYR A 131 0.29 -28.18 19.19
C TYR A 131 -0.13 -28.00 20.66
N LYS A 132 0.09 -26.83 21.25
CA LYS A 132 -0.33 -26.50 22.63
C LYS A 132 -0.55 -25.00 22.79
N GLY A 133 -1.43 -24.58 23.70
CA GLY A 133 -1.71 -23.17 23.96
C GLY A 133 -2.68 -22.55 22.96
N LYS A 134 -2.78 -21.23 23.01
CA LYS A 134 -3.75 -20.45 22.23
C LYS A 134 -3.05 -19.59 21.21
N TRP A 135 -3.48 -19.63 19.96
CA TRP A 135 -2.79 -18.98 18.84
C TRP A 135 -3.74 -18.22 17.94
N VAL A 136 -3.23 -17.13 17.35
CA VAL A 136 -3.98 -16.31 16.39
C VAL A 136 -3.10 -15.89 15.21
N TYR A 137 -3.71 -15.83 14.03
CA TYR A 137 -3.18 -15.13 12.87
C TYR A 137 -4.32 -14.35 12.17
N GLU A 138 -3.96 -13.34 11.40
CA GLU A 138 -4.91 -12.57 10.59
C GLU A 138 -4.73 -12.88 9.11
N VAL A 139 -5.85 -12.97 8.39
CA VAL A 139 -5.89 -13.09 6.94
C VAL A 139 -6.66 -11.93 6.38
N LEU A 140 -6.05 -11.30 5.40
CA LEU A 140 -6.54 -10.11 4.77
C LEU A 140 -7.09 -10.44 3.40
N ILE A 141 -8.40 -10.25 3.29
CA ILE A 141 -9.20 -10.66 2.14
C ILE A 141 -8.91 -9.68 0.99
N SER A 142 -8.29 -10.13 -0.11
CA SER A 142 -8.03 -9.26 -1.26
C SER A 142 -9.10 -9.38 -2.36
N SER A 143 -9.82 -10.50 -2.40
CA SER A 143 -10.97 -10.75 -3.28
C SER A 143 -12.09 -11.45 -2.52
N GLN A 144 -13.31 -11.43 -3.03
CA GLN A 144 -14.51 -11.86 -2.28
C GLN A 144 -15.16 -13.14 -2.81
N GLY A 145 -14.44 -13.97 -3.56
CA GLY A 145 -14.98 -15.22 -4.07
C GLY A 145 -14.74 -16.42 -3.15
N LEU A 146 -14.71 -17.61 -3.75
CA LEU A 146 -14.70 -18.89 -3.04
C LEU A 146 -13.33 -19.18 -2.44
N MET A 147 -13.27 -19.15 -1.11
CA MET A 147 -12.07 -19.46 -0.34
C MET A 147 -12.46 -20.16 0.97
N GLN A 148 -11.58 -20.99 1.49
CA GLN A 148 -11.74 -21.68 2.77
C GLN A 148 -10.49 -21.41 3.61
N ILE A 149 -10.65 -20.65 4.70
CA ILE A 149 -9.54 -20.18 5.56
C ILE A 149 -9.61 -20.90 6.90
N GLY A 150 -8.50 -21.48 7.36
CA GLY A 150 -8.44 -22.03 8.71
C GLY A 150 -7.22 -22.89 8.97
N TRP A 151 -7.44 -24.08 9.51
CA TRP A 151 -6.43 -24.89 10.15
C TRP A 151 -6.38 -26.28 9.54
N CYS A 152 -5.20 -26.84 9.32
CA CYS A 152 -5.05 -28.24 8.92
C CYS A 152 -3.92 -28.92 9.67
N THR A 153 -4.01 -30.25 9.85
CA THR A 153 -2.88 -31.03 10.36
C THR A 153 -2.00 -31.52 9.21
N LEU A 154 -0.85 -32.12 9.54
CA LEU A 154 0.04 -32.74 8.55
C LEU A 154 -0.64 -33.85 7.73
N ASN A 155 -1.66 -34.51 8.31
CA ASN A 155 -2.40 -35.60 7.65
C ASN A 155 -3.41 -35.10 6.62
N CYS A 156 -3.73 -33.80 6.60
CA CYS A 156 -4.58 -33.22 5.59
C CYS A 156 -3.86 -33.26 4.23
N ARG A 157 -4.36 -34.10 3.32
CA ARG A 157 -3.87 -34.19 1.95
C ARG A 157 -4.69 -33.24 1.07
N PHE A 158 -3.99 -32.36 0.37
CA PHE A 158 -4.62 -31.49 -0.61
C PHE A 158 -4.68 -32.18 -1.97
N ASN A 159 -5.74 -31.92 -2.73
CA ASN A 159 -5.84 -32.21 -4.15
C ASN A 159 -6.62 -31.07 -4.84
N GLN A 160 -6.89 -31.20 -6.15
CA GLN A 160 -7.57 -30.14 -6.90
C GLN A 160 -9.06 -29.97 -6.56
N GLU A 161 -9.64 -30.90 -5.79
CA GLU A 161 -11.06 -30.93 -5.40
C GLU A 161 -11.25 -30.78 -3.89
N GLU A 162 -10.32 -31.31 -3.08
CA GLU A 162 -10.35 -31.30 -1.62
C GLU A 162 -9.23 -30.42 -1.06
N GLY A 163 -9.63 -29.44 -0.26
CA GLY A 163 -8.76 -28.51 0.41
C GLY A 163 -8.99 -28.44 1.91
N VAL A 164 -8.75 -27.25 2.47
CA VAL A 164 -8.85 -26.97 3.91
C VAL A 164 -10.33 -26.94 4.31
N GLY A 165 -10.73 -27.86 5.19
CA GLY A 165 -12.10 -28.01 5.65
C GLY A 165 -12.85 -29.15 4.97
N ASP A 166 -12.30 -29.77 3.93
CA ASP A 166 -12.92 -30.92 3.26
C ASP A 166 -12.50 -32.26 3.88
N THR A 167 -11.47 -32.26 4.74
CA THR A 167 -10.96 -33.48 5.41
C THR A 167 -11.25 -33.48 6.92
N PRO A 168 -11.28 -34.65 7.59
CA PRO A 168 -11.43 -34.74 9.05
C PRO A 168 -10.28 -34.07 9.83
N ASP A 169 -9.18 -33.80 9.14
CA ASP A 169 -7.94 -33.27 9.69
C ASP A 169 -7.75 -31.78 9.35
N SER A 170 -8.83 -31.10 8.94
CA SER A 170 -8.84 -29.66 8.65
C SER A 170 -10.17 -29.00 8.98
N TYR A 171 -10.10 -27.70 9.29
CA TYR A 171 -11.22 -26.87 9.72
C TYR A 171 -11.16 -25.53 9.01
N ALA A 172 -12.23 -25.10 8.37
CA ALA A 172 -12.23 -23.84 7.65
C ALA A 172 -13.51 -23.02 7.81
N TYR A 173 -13.35 -21.73 7.55
CA TYR A 173 -14.39 -20.75 7.39
C TYR A 173 -14.41 -20.23 5.93
N ASP A 174 -15.60 -20.25 5.33
CA ASP A 174 -15.90 -19.72 4.00
C ASP A 174 -16.91 -18.57 4.17
N GLY A 175 -16.40 -17.33 4.16
CA GLY A 175 -17.22 -16.13 4.26
C GLY A 175 -17.89 -15.72 2.95
N ASN A 176 -17.62 -16.37 1.81
CA ASN A 176 -18.42 -16.16 0.60
C ASN A 176 -19.74 -16.94 0.71
N ARG A 177 -19.69 -18.18 1.19
CA ARG A 177 -20.87 -19.03 1.40
C ARG A 177 -21.46 -18.91 2.81
N VAL A 178 -20.82 -18.17 3.72
CA VAL A 178 -21.22 -17.97 5.12
C VAL A 178 -21.35 -19.31 5.86
N ARG A 179 -20.29 -20.10 5.77
CA ARG A 179 -20.26 -21.50 6.22
C ARG A 179 -18.95 -21.84 6.92
N LYS A 180 -19.02 -22.83 7.80
CA LYS A 180 -17.86 -23.54 8.33
C LYS A 180 -17.78 -24.94 7.71
N TRP A 181 -16.56 -25.44 7.55
CA TRP A 181 -16.24 -26.69 6.84
C TRP A 181 -15.33 -27.57 7.70
N ASN A 182 -15.75 -28.83 7.89
CA ASN A 182 -14.92 -29.94 8.38
C ASN A 182 -15.58 -31.24 7.89
N VAL A 183 -15.19 -31.71 6.70
CA VAL A 183 -15.82 -32.78 5.89
C VAL A 183 -17.23 -32.40 5.40
N THR A 184 -18.07 -31.90 6.31
CA THR A 184 -19.41 -31.41 6.06
C THR A 184 -19.47 -29.89 6.26
N THR A 185 -20.49 -29.26 5.68
CA THR A 185 -20.67 -27.81 5.76
C THR A 185 -21.92 -27.43 6.56
N THR A 186 -21.78 -26.41 7.41
CA THR A 186 -22.88 -25.85 8.21
C THR A 186 -22.84 -24.32 8.20
N ASN A 187 -24.01 -23.68 8.36
CA ASN A 187 -24.09 -22.21 8.39
C ASN A 187 -23.29 -21.66 9.57
N TYR A 188 -22.44 -20.67 9.31
CA TYR A 188 -21.62 -20.02 10.33
C TYR A 188 -21.08 -18.68 9.84
N GLY A 189 -21.01 -17.71 10.75
CA GLY A 189 -20.34 -16.43 10.48
C GLY A 189 -21.16 -15.44 9.67
N LYS A 190 -20.46 -14.56 8.94
CA LYS A 190 -21.02 -13.45 8.15
C LYS A 190 -20.43 -13.48 6.74
N SER A 191 -21.02 -12.75 5.79
CA SER A 191 -20.36 -12.61 4.49
C SER A 191 -19.11 -11.72 4.61
N TRP A 192 -18.00 -12.05 3.94
CA TRP A 192 -16.81 -11.18 3.84
C TRP A 192 -16.83 -10.33 2.56
N ALA A 193 -15.94 -9.36 2.47
CA ALA A 193 -15.61 -8.66 1.22
C ALA A 193 -14.12 -8.35 1.13
N ALA A 194 -13.68 -7.97 -0.07
CA ALA A 194 -12.34 -7.46 -0.30
C ALA A 194 -12.05 -6.28 0.65
N GLY A 195 -10.97 -6.40 1.41
CA GLY A 195 -10.53 -5.44 2.41
C GLY A 195 -10.85 -5.83 3.85
N ASP A 196 -11.66 -6.87 4.08
CA ASP A 196 -11.90 -7.39 5.43
C ASP A 196 -10.68 -8.15 5.97
N ILE A 197 -10.62 -8.23 7.29
CA ILE A 197 -9.66 -9.05 8.01
C ILE A 197 -10.41 -10.15 8.75
N VAL A 198 -10.01 -11.39 8.48
CA VAL A 198 -10.44 -12.58 9.22
C VAL A 198 -9.35 -12.93 10.21
N SER A 199 -9.67 -12.90 11.50
CA SER A 199 -8.76 -13.40 12.54
C SER A 199 -9.13 -14.84 12.84
N CYS A 200 -8.15 -15.74 12.78
CA CYS A 200 -8.33 -17.17 12.97
C CYS A 200 -7.70 -17.57 14.30
N LEU A 201 -8.54 -17.95 15.27
CA LEU A 201 -8.13 -18.29 16.62
C LEU A 201 -8.25 -19.79 16.84
N ILE A 202 -7.23 -20.39 17.45
CA ILE A 202 -7.24 -21.77 17.93
C ILE A 202 -6.85 -21.79 19.41
N ASP A 203 -7.65 -22.45 20.22
CA ASP A 203 -7.37 -22.72 21.63
C ASP A 203 -7.18 -24.23 21.77
N LEU A 204 -5.92 -24.67 21.86
CA LEU A 204 -5.59 -26.09 21.96
C LEU A 204 -5.75 -26.62 23.39
N ASP A 205 -5.89 -25.72 24.37
CA ASP A 205 -6.11 -26.09 25.76
C ASP A 205 -7.59 -26.47 25.98
N GLU A 206 -8.51 -25.68 25.42
CA GLU A 206 -9.96 -25.95 25.43
C GLU A 206 -10.46 -26.73 24.19
N GLY A 207 -9.59 -26.97 23.22
CA GLY A 207 -9.92 -27.67 21.99
C GLY A 207 -10.96 -26.94 21.12
N THR A 208 -10.84 -25.61 20.96
CA THR A 208 -11.78 -24.79 20.18
C THR A 208 -11.13 -24.01 19.05
N ILE A 209 -11.90 -23.74 17.99
CA ILE A 209 -11.53 -22.81 16.91
C ILE A 209 -12.62 -21.75 16.80
N THR A 210 -12.20 -20.49 16.75
CA THR A 210 -13.06 -19.31 16.63
C THR A 210 -12.58 -18.41 15.49
N PHE A 211 -13.50 -17.79 14.76
CA PHE A 211 -13.16 -16.79 13.75
C PHE A 211 -13.74 -15.44 14.13
N CYS A 212 -13.00 -14.37 13.85
CA CYS A 212 -13.47 -13.00 13.96
C CYS A 212 -13.45 -12.33 12.58
N LEU A 213 -14.42 -11.47 12.30
CA LEU A 213 -14.44 -10.62 11.11
C LEU A 213 -14.33 -9.16 11.55
N ASN A 214 -13.24 -8.49 11.15
CA ASN A 214 -12.94 -7.11 11.53
C ASN A 214 -13.02 -6.88 13.05
N GLY A 215 -12.40 -7.78 13.82
CA GLY A 215 -12.42 -7.78 15.29
C GLY A 215 -13.68 -8.36 15.93
N GLN A 216 -14.82 -8.43 15.21
CA GLN A 216 -16.05 -8.98 15.78
C GLN A 216 -16.02 -10.51 15.77
N SER A 217 -16.16 -11.13 16.95
CA SER A 217 -16.29 -12.58 17.07
C SER A 217 -17.54 -13.08 16.34
N LEU A 218 -17.38 -14.18 15.60
CA LEU A 218 -18.45 -14.90 14.91
C LEU A 218 -19.01 -16.07 15.74
N GLY A 219 -18.56 -16.21 17.00
CA GLY A 219 -18.85 -17.34 17.87
C GLY A 219 -17.89 -18.51 17.68
N VAL A 220 -17.97 -19.53 18.54
CA VAL A 220 -17.13 -20.73 18.42
C VAL A 220 -17.54 -21.53 17.18
N ALA A 221 -16.60 -21.72 16.25
CA ALA A 221 -16.84 -22.49 15.02
C ALA A 221 -16.77 -23.99 15.29
N PHE A 222 -15.74 -24.43 16.02
CA PHE A 222 -15.50 -25.84 16.31
C PHE A 222 -15.13 -26.01 17.78
N SER A 223 -15.61 -27.10 18.37
CA SER A 223 -15.33 -27.52 19.75
C SER A 223 -14.91 -28.98 19.73
N ASN A 224 -14.14 -29.41 20.74
CA ASN A 224 -13.58 -30.76 20.83
C ASN A 224 -12.74 -31.13 19.59
N ILE A 225 -11.92 -30.20 19.10
CA ILE A 225 -10.96 -30.50 18.03
C ILE A 225 -9.94 -31.55 18.54
N LYS A 226 -9.38 -32.34 17.62
CA LYS A 226 -8.39 -33.36 17.99
C LYS A 226 -7.17 -32.68 18.63
N THR A 227 -6.76 -33.12 19.82
CA THR A 227 -5.54 -32.66 20.48
C THR A 227 -4.80 -33.87 21.07
N GLY A 228 -3.50 -33.71 21.35
CA GLY A 228 -2.66 -34.76 21.92
C GLY A 228 -1.43 -35.11 21.07
N PRO A 229 -0.68 -36.15 21.47
CA PRO A 229 0.57 -36.51 20.82
C PRO A 229 0.41 -36.77 19.32
N GLY A 230 1.28 -36.16 18.51
CA GLY A 230 1.26 -36.30 17.05
C GLY A 230 0.24 -35.42 16.33
N VAL A 231 -0.52 -34.58 17.04
CA VAL A 231 -1.46 -33.62 16.44
C VAL A 231 -0.92 -32.21 16.55
N ALA A 232 -0.69 -31.58 15.39
CA ALA A 232 -0.30 -30.18 15.29
C ALA A 232 -1.04 -29.53 14.12
N TYR A 233 -1.39 -28.26 14.27
CA TYR A 233 -2.19 -27.49 13.32
C TYR A 233 -1.38 -26.39 12.65
N PHE A 234 -1.45 -26.34 11.33
CA PHE A 234 -0.90 -25.30 10.49
C PHE A 234 -2.02 -24.35 10.07
N PRO A 235 -1.79 -23.03 10.07
CA PRO A 235 -2.59 -22.09 9.29
C PRO A 235 -2.59 -22.53 7.82
N ALA A 236 -3.76 -22.57 7.22
CA ALA A 236 -3.93 -23.02 5.84
C ALA A 236 -5.09 -22.32 5.15
N ILE A 237 -5.05 -22.32 3.82
CA ILE A 237 -6.10 -21.79 2.98
C ILE A 237 -6.27 -22.62 1.71
N SER A 238 -7.49 -22.67 1.21
CA SER A 238 -7.81 -23.08 -0.15
C SER A 238 -8.48 -21.94 -0.91
N LEU A 239 -8.06 -21.73 -2.15
CA LEU A 239 -8.40 -20.60 -3.00
C LEU A 239 -8.93 -21.09 -4.34
N SER A 240 -10.08 -20.56 -4.77
CA SER A 240 -10.50 -20.72 -6.16
C SER A 240 -9.72 -19.81 -7.12
N PHE A 241 -9.91 -20.04 -8.42
CA PHE A 241 -9.25 -19.30 -9.48
C PHE A 241 -9.42 -17.77 -9.32
N LYS A 242 -8.30 -17.06 -9.33
CA LYS A 242 -8.14 -15.60 -9.13
C LYS A 242 -8.48 -15.08 -7.73
N GLU A 243 -8.79 -15.95 -6.78
CA GLU A 243 -8.99 -15.52 -5.41
C GLU A 243 -7.66 -15.26 -4.71
N SER A 244 -7.61 -14.24 -3.87
CA SER A 244 -6.37 -13.71 -3.31
C SER A 244 -6.52 -13.24 -1.87
N VAL A 245 -5.48 -13.48 -1.08
CA VAL A 245 -5.37 -13.03 0.32
C VAL A 245 -3.94 -12.66 0.67
N ALA A 246 -3.76 -11.99 1.81
CA ALA A 246 -2.46 -11.81 2.44
C ALA A 246 -2.51 -12.21 3.91
N PHE A 247 -1.51 -12.95 4.38
CA PHE A 247 -1.41 -13.40 5.77
C PHE A 247 -0.62 -12.41 6.63
N ASN A 248 -1.01 -12.32 7.90
CA ASN A 248 -0.22 -11.72 8.95
C ASN A 248 -0.10 -12.70 10.12
N PHE A 249 1.08 -13.34 10.21
CA PHE A 249 1.45 -14.23 11.30
C PHE A 249 2.07 -13.47 12.50
N GLY A 250 2.11 -12.12 12.46
CA GLY A 250 2.71 -11.29 13.50
C GLY A 250 4.02 -10.61 13.11
N SER A 251 4.46 -10.74 11.85
CA SER A 251 5.60 -9.98 11.31
C SER A 251 5.34 -8.47 11.23
N ARG A 252 4.06 -8.09 11.34
CA ARG A 252 3.55 -6.73 11.48
C ARG A 252 2.52 -6.69 12.62
N PRO A 253 2.25 -5.52 13.21
CA PRO A 253 1.18 -5.36 14.19
C PRO A 253 -0.14 -5.95 13.67
N LEU A 254 -0.85 -6.69 14.53
CA LEU A 254 -2.21 -7.13 14.20
C LEU A 254 -3.13 -5.91 14.12
N ARG A 255 -4.16 -5.97 13.28
CA ARG A 255 -5.10 -4.86 13.13
C ARG A 255 -6.12 -4.80 14.27
N TYR A 256 -6.52 -5.95 14.82
CA TYR A 256 -7.54 -6.02 15.87
C TYR A 256 -7.06 -6.64 17.20
N PRO A 257 -5.89 -6.24 17.75
CA PRO A 257 -5.26 -6.92 18.88
C PRO A 257 -6.11 -6.91 20.15
N SER A 258 -6.90 -5.84 20.37
CA SER A 258 -7.72 -5.64 21.57
C SER A 258 -8.86 -6.66 21.73
N HIS A 259 -9.29 -7.31 20.64
CA HIS A 259 -10.43 -8.23 20.65
C HIS A 259 -10.05 -9.65 21.04
N PHE A 260 -8.75 -9.94 21.14
CA PHE A 260 -8.25 -11.29 21.42
C PHE A 260 -7.92 -11.53 22.89
N TYR A 261 -8.18 -10.54 23.76
CA TYR A 261 -7.58 -10.39 25.09
C TYR A 261 -6.07 -10.57 24.97
N ALA A 262 -5.32 -9.48 24.95
CA ALA A 262 -3.85 -9.43 24.74
C ALA A 262 -3.00 -10.29 25.71
N TYR A 263 -3.63 -11.09 26.59
CA TYR A 263 -3.02 -12.01 27.53
C TYR A 263 -3.36 -13.50 27.30
N THR A 264 -4.34 -13.83 26.45
CA THR A 264 -4.82 -15.22 26.32
C THR A 264 -4.31 -15.92 25.08
N TYR A 265 -4.20 -15.24 23.93
CA TYR A 265 -3.71 -15.82 22.66
C TYR A 265 -2.30 -15.31 22.31
N ARG A 266 -1.43 -16.22 21.86
CA ARG A 266 -0.07 -15.97 21.38
C ARG A 266 -0.04 -15.74 19.87
N PHE A 267 0.97 -14.99 19.42
CA PHE A 267 1.25 -14.79 18.00
C PHE A 267 2.34 -15.77 17.54
N TYR A 268 2.31 -16.13 16.26
CA TYR A 268 3.37 -16.96 15.67
C TYR A 268 4.72 -16.27 15.69
N ILE A 269 4.73 -14.96 15.43
CA ILE A 269 5.88 -14.08 15.60
C ILE A 269 5.60 -13.17 16.80
N ILE A 270 6.40 -13.33 17.85
CA ILE A 270 6.29 -12.52 19.07
C ILE A 270 6.63 -11.06 18.71
N PRO A 271 5.83 -10.07 19.15
CA PRO A 271 6.15 -8.66 18.95
C PRO A 271 7.53 -8.35 19.54
N PRO A 272 8.37 -7.54 18.88
CA PRO A 272 9.71 -7.22 19.38
C PRO A 272 9.62 -6.22 20.54
N THR A 273 9.16 -6.68 21.71
CA THR A 273 8.80 -5.84 22.87
C THR A 273 9.97 -5.01 23.39
N THR A 274 11.18 -5.57 23.38
CA THR A 274 12.42 -4.89 23.76
C THR A 274 12.73 -3.72 22.81
N ASP A 275 12.69 -3.95 21.51
CA ASP A 275 12.88 -2.92 20.50
C ASP A 275 11.75 -1.87 20.52
N LEU A 276 10.49 -2.30 20.70
CA LEU A 276 9.34 -1.40 20.82
C LEU A 276 9.49 -0.46 22.02
N THR A 277 9.93 -0.97 23.16
CA THR A 277 10.19 -0.17 24.36
C THR A 277 11.30 0.84 24.11
N LYS A 278 12.40 0.41 23.48
CA LYS A 278 13.50 1.32 23.08
C LYS A 278 13.04 2.40 22.11
N ALA A 279 12.31 2.03 21.06
CA ALA A 279 11.81 2.96 20.05
C ALA A 279 10.84 3.99 20.64
N ASN A 280 9.92 3.56 21.52
CA ASN A 280 9.00 4.47 22.20
C ASN A 280 9.72 5.42 23.17
N ARG A 281 10.74 4.94 23.90
CA ARG A 281 11.59 5.80 24.74
C ARG A 281 12.34 6.85 23.92
N LEU A 282 13.00 6.43 22.84
CA LEU A 282 13.71 7.33 21.92
C LEU A 282 12.78 8.36 21.28
N LEU A 283 11.58 7.94 20.88
CA LEU A 283 10.54 8.84 20.38
C LEU A 283 10.08 9.83 21.46
N GLY A 284 9.99 9.38 22.72
CA GLY A 284 9.74 10.25 23.87
C GLY A 284 10.82 11.32 24.02
N TYR A 285 12.10 10.94 23.97
CA TYR A 285 13.22 11.89 24.01
C TYR A 285 13.17 12.88 22.84
N LEU A 286 12.87 12.40 21.62
CA LEU A 286 12.67 13.26 20.45
C LEU A 286 11.55 14.28 20.70
N LYS A 287 10.39 13.86 21.23
CA LYS A 287 9.29 14.77 21.58
C LYS A 287 9.71 15.80 22.64
N THR A 288 10.50 15.42 23.63
CA THR A 288 11.05 16.35 24.62
C THR A 288 11.98 17.38 23.98
N VAL A 289 12.86 16.97 23.07
CA VAL A 289 13.72 17.90 22.30
C VAL A 289 12.87 18.88 21.48
N LEU A 290 11.83 18.40 20.80
CA LEU A 290 10.94 19.24 19.98
C LEU A 290 10.12 20.25 20.80
N SER A 291 9.88 19.97 22.08
CA SER A 291 9.11 20.82 22.99
C SER A 291 9.98 21.66 23.93
N THR A 292 11.30 21.58 23.83
CA THR A 292 12.24 22.32 24.67
C THR A 292 13.08 23.28 23.84
N SER A 293 13.13 24.55 24.24
CA SER A 293 14.07 25.54 23.73
C SER A 293 15.05 25.98 24.82
N ILE A 294 16.27 26.34 24.41
CA ILE A 294 17.31 26.83 25.32
C ILE A 294 17.41 28.35 25.17
N ASP A 295 17.08 29.08 26.22
CA ASP A 295 17.28 30.53 26.27
C ASP A 295 18.70 30.83 26.78
N THR A 296 19.55 31.32 25.87
CA THR A 296 20.95 31.67 26.18
C THR A 296 21.09 32.99 26.91
N GLN A 297 20.07 33.85 26.92
CA GLN A 297 20.09 35.13 27.65
C GLN A 297 19.70 34.95 29.11
N GLU A 298 18.69 34.11 29.37
CA GLU A 298 18.19 33.83 30.72
C GLU A 298 18.81 32.58 31.37
N GLU A 299 19.67 31.85 30.64
CA GLU A 299 20.24 30.54 31.02
C GLU A 299 19.19 29.54 31.53
N LYS A 300 18.06 29.44 30.83
CA LYS A 300 16.92 28.60 31.25
C LYS A 300 16.36 27.77 30.10
N LEU A 301 15.73 26.67 30.48
CA LEU A 301 14.93 25.85 29.58
C LEU A 301 13.52 26.41 29.50
N VAL A 302 13.04 26.63 28.28
CA VAL A 302 11.70 27.16 28.02
C VAL A 302 10.91 26.13 27.24
N ALA A 303 9.70 25.82 27.72
CA ALA A 303 8.78 24.95 27.02
C ALA A 303 8.20 25.65 25.78
N ARG A 304 8.12 24.94 24.67
CA ARG A 304 7.60 25.42 23.39
C ARG A 304 6.54 24.46 22.85
N ASP A 305 5.59 25.01 22.10
CA ASP A 305 4.70 24.19 21.27
C ASP A 305 5.49 23.49 20.14
N GLY A 306 5.54 22.16 20.21
CA GLY A 306 6.26 21.32 19.26
C GLY A 306 5.72 21.39 17.82
N GLY A 307 4.46 21.81 17.61
CA GLY A 307 3.89 22.00 16.28
C GLY A 307 4.55 23.13 15.47
N THR A 308 5.15 24.11 16.16
CA THR A 308 5.85 25.26 15.56
C THR A 308 7.36 25.10 15.54
N TRP A 309 7.89 23.94 15.97
CA TRP A 309 9.32 23.68 16.00
C TRP A 309 9.93 23.96 14.62
N GLN A 310 11.21 24.31 14.57
CA GLN A 310 11.98 24.47 13.35
C GLN A 310 13.40 24.03 13.64
N ILE A 311 14.07 23.46 12.63
CA ILE A 311 15.51 23.18 12.70
C ILE A 311 16.24 24.52 12.77
N GLN A 312 16.45 24.99 13.99
CA GLN A 312 17.36 26.09 14.28
C GLN A 312 18.75 25.44 14.31
N GLY A 313 19.74 26.01 13.64
CA GLY A 313 21.11 25.49 13.56
C GLY A 313 21.88 25.50 14.88
N ASP A 314 21.19 25.32 16.01
CA ASP A 314 21.74 25.21 17.35
C ASP A 314 22.56 23.92 17.44
N PRO A 315 23.89 24.02 17.61
CA PRO A 315 24.76 22.87 17.73
C PRO A 315 24.38 21.92 18.87
N THR A 316 23.87 22.46 19.99
CA THR A 316 23.50 21.66 21.17
C THR A 316 22.33 20.75 20.86
N ILE A 317 21.29 21.28 20.21
CA ILE A 317 20.10 20.53 19.81
C ILE A 317 20.47 19.50 18.73
N LEU A 318 21.24 19.89 17.71
CA LEU A 318 21.63 18.99 16.63
C LEU A 318 22.50 17.82 17.10
N VAL A 319 23.46 18.06 18.00
CA VAL A 319 24.29 16.99 18.57
C VAL A 319 23.44 16.07 19.45
N THR A 320 22.52 16.62 20.23
CA THR A 320 21.56 15.82 21.04
C THR A 320 20.69 14.93 20.16
N LEU A 321 20.14 15.47 19.07
CA LEU A 321 19.38 14.71 18.08
C LEU A 321 20.23 13.63 17.42
N ALA A 322 21.49 13.91 17.07
CA ALA A 322 22.39 12.92 16.49
C ALA A 322 22.59 11.69 17.41
N HIS A 323 22.71 11.90 18.72
CA HIS A 323 22.77 10.80 19.69
C HIS A 323 21.47 9.98 19.73
N ILE A 324 20.29 10.62 19.64
CA ILE A 324 19.01 9.91 19.56
C ILE A 324 18.95 9.08 18.27
N PHE A 325 19.28 9.69 17.13
CA PHE A 325 19.20 9.07 15.80
C PHE A 325 20.18 7.90 15.63
N ASN A 326 21.35 7.92 16.28
CA ASN A 326 22.29 6.79 16.27
C ASN A 326 21.69 5.48 16.86
N HIS A 327 20.67 5.58 17.71
CA HIS A 327 19.94 4.41 18.23
C HIS A 327 18.55 4.24 17.57
N PHE A 328 17.93 5.33 17.11
CA PHE A 328 16.60 5.32 16.50
C PHE A 328 16.63 4.82 15.05
N ALA A 329 17.62 5.23 14.25
CA ALA A 329 17.68 4.93 12.83
C ALA A 329 17.70 3.42 12.51
N PRO A 330 18.50 2.57 13.21
CA PRO A 330 18.49 1.13 12.94
C PRO A 330 17.16 0.45 13.30
N LEU A 331 16.41 0.99 14.27
CA LEU A 331 15.09 0.50 14.64
C LEU A 331 14.05 0.86 13.56
N MET A 332 14.18 2.03 12.94
CA MET A 332 13.29 2.50 11.87
C MET A 332 13.52 1.82 10.51
N CYS A 333 14.44 0.86 10.43
CA CYS A 333 14.55 -0.05 9.28
C CYS A 333 13.69 -1.33 9.44
N LYS A 334 13.13 -1.58 10.63
CA LYS A 334 12.34 -2.78 10.92
C LYS A 334 10.85 -2.51 10.67
N VAL A 335 10.23 -3.30 9.78
CA VAL A 335 8.83 -3.12 9.33
C VAL A 335 7.84 -2.97 10.50
N TYR A 336 7.94 -3.83 11.52
CA TYR A 336 7.05 -3.80 12.68
C TYR A 336 7.12 -2.46 13.42
N LEU A 337 8.32 -1.94 13.66
CA LEU A 337 8.53 -0.69 14.39
C LEU A 337 8.15 0.54 13.56
N VAL A 338 8.36 0.49 12.24
CA VAL A 338 7.90 1.56 11.35
C VAL A 338 6.37 1.67 11.39
N GLU A 339 5.66 0.55 11.35
CA GLU A 339 4.19 0.53 11.37
C GLU A 339 3.63 0.91 12.75
N ASP A 340 4.19 0.38 13.84
CA ASP A 340 3.67 0.59 15.20
C ASP A 340 4.09 1.92 15.83
N VAL A 341 5.32 2.40 15.56
CA VAL A 341 5.89 3.57 16.24
C VAL A 341 5.91 4.78 15.30
N LEU A 342 6.63 4.70 14.18
CA LEU A 342 6.85 5.87 13.32
C LEU A 342 5.57 6.31 12.61
N MET A 343 4.85 5.40 11.98
CA MET A 343 3.62 5.70 11.26
C MET A 343 2.58 6.29 12.21
N ASN A 344 2.34 5.67 13.37
CA ASN A 344 1.40 6.18 14.37
C ASN A 344 1.81 7.55 14.92
N PHE A 345 3.10 7.80 15.14
CA PHE A 345 3.58 9.13 15.51
C PHE A 345 3.29 10.18 14.44
N LEU A 346 3.62 9.91 13.18
CA LEU A 346 3.37 10.85 12.08
C LEU A 346 1.87 11.08 11.83
N LEU A 347 1.04 10.05 12.01
CA LEU A 347 -0.41 10.15 11.96
C LEU A 347 -0.95 11.01 13.11
N SER A 348 -0.41 10.85 14.33
CA SER A 348 -0.82 11.65 15.50
C SER A 348 -0.59 13.15 15.31
N ILE A 349 0.43 13.55 14.55
CA ILE A 349 0.66 14.97 14.19
C ILE A 349 -0.50 15.53 13.34
N LEU A 350 -1.15 14.68 12.53
CA LEU A 350 -2.22 15.06 11.61
C LEU A 350 -3.64 14.90 12.19
N GLU A 351 -3.78 14.45 13.45
CA GLU A 351 -5.08 14.19 14.09
C GLU A 351 -5.96 15.44 14.21
N GLY A 352 -5.36 16.64 14.27
CA GLY A 352 -6.08 17.92 14.30
C GLY A 352 -6.83 18.29 13.00
N GLY A 353 -6.67 17.48 11.94
CA GLY A 353 -7.25 17.78 10.63
C GLY A 353 -6.49 18.89 9.91
N GLY A 354 -7.15 19.54 8.95
CA GLY A 354 -6.55 20.67 8.22
C GLY A 354 -5.84 20.33 6.91
N SER A 355 -5.31 21.37 6.25
CA SER A 355 -4.44 21.20 5.07
C SER A 355 -3.10 20.64 5.51
N VAL A 356 -2.44 19.89 4.63
CA VAL A 356 -1.05 19.45 4.84
C VAL A 356 -0.11 20.65 5.05
N ASP A 357 -0.47 21.83 4.54
CA ASP A 357 0.26 23.10 4.77
C ASP A 357 0.37 23.49 6.24
N GLU A 358 -0.58 23.06 7.06
CA GLU A 358 -0.70 23.47 8.46
C GLU A 358 0.20 22.62 9.38
N HIS A 359 0.92 21.64 8.83
CA HIS A 359 1.73 20.67 9.57
C HIS A 359 3.21 20.67 9.13
N PRO A 360 3.97 21.77 9.39
CA PRO A 360 5.37 21.90 8.96
C PRO A 360 6.31 20.90 9.65
N LEU A 361 5.93 20.39 10.83
CA LEU A 361 6.74 19.47 11.63
C LEU A 361 7.13 18.21 10.85
N ILE A 362 6.23 17.66 10.02
CA ILE A 362 6.55 16.47 9.20
C ILE A 362 7.68 16.77 8.23
N GLN A 363 7.70 17.96 7.61
CA GLN A 363 8.78 18.33 6.68
C GLN A 363 10.12 18.38 7.40
N GLN A 364 10.13 18.96 8.60
CA GLN A 364 11.35 19.11 9.40
C GLN A 364 11.85 17.78 9.96
N LEU A 365 10.95 16.88 10.35
CA LEU A 365 11.34 15.53 10.74
C LEU A 365 11.99 14.79 9.57
N LEU A 366 11.47 14.95 8.35
CA LEU A 366 12.09 14.39 7.15
C LEU A 366 13.44 15.05 6.86
N ASP A 367 13.57 16.37 7.01
CA ASP A 367 14.87 17.05 6.91
C ASP A 367 15.88 16.47 7.92
N LEU A 368 15.46 16.21 9.16
CA LEU A 368 16.29 15.55 10.17
C LEU A 368 16.68 14.13 9.78
N PHE A 369 15.76 13.35 9.18
CA PHE A 369 16.07 11.99 8.73
C PHE A 369 17.18 12.02 7.69
N TRP A 370 17.05 12.89 6.68
CA TRP A 370 18.08 13.08 5.64
C TRP A 370 19.37 13.74 6.15
N LEU A 371 19.36 14.38 7.31
CA LEU A 371 20.53 15.01 7.91
C LEU A 371 21.31 14.06 8.84
N LEU A 372 20.61 13.24 9.61
CA LEU A 372 21.18 12.49 10.74
C LEU A 372 21.27 10.98 10.53
N MET A 373 20.50 10.41 9.61
CA MET A 373 20.55 8.99 9.28
C MET A 373 21.46 8.74 8.07
N GLU A 374 21.94 7.50 7.92
CA GLU A 374 22.67 7.10 6.72
C GLU A 374 21.71 6.91 5.53
N ASP A 375 22.21 7.09 4.29
CA ASP A 375 21.38 7.03 3.07
C ASP A 375 20.58 5.71 2.95
N HIS A 376 21.18 4.60 3.35
CA HIS A 376 20.55 3.28 3.32
C HIS A 376 19.45 3.13 4.38
N GLU A 377 19.61 3.78 5.55
CA GLU A 377 18.63 3.76 6.65
C GLU A 377 17.40 4.59 6.27
N VAL A 378 17.60 5.81 5.73
CA VAL A 378 16.50 6.67 5.27
C VAL A 378 15.74 5.98 4.14
N SER A 379 16.46 5.40 3.20
CA SER A 379 15.89 4.67 2.06
C SER A 379 14.98 3.55 2.53
N GLU A 380 15.46 2.66 3.41
CA GLU A 380 14.68 1.54 3.92
C GLU A 380 13.51 2.02 4.81
N CYS A 381 13.73 3.02 5.67
CA CYS A 381 12.69 3.62 6.50
C CYS A 381 11.54 4.20 5.65
N LEU A 382 11.84 5.01 4.64
CA LEU A 382 10.84 5.62 3.76
C LEU A 382 10.10 4.57 2.93
N LYS A 383 10.80 3.56 2.43
CA LYS A 383 10.22 2.44 1.70
C LYS A 383 9.23 1.67 2.59
N GLN A 384 9.63 1.31 3.80
CA GLN A 384 8.77 0.56 4.73
C GLN A 384 7.58 1.40 5.19
N LEU A 385 7.78 2.70 5.45
CA LEU A 385 6.70 3.62 5.81
C LEU A 385 5.67 3.72 4.68
N MET A 386 6.13 3.86 3.43
CA MET A 386 5.23 3.95 2.28
C MET A 386 4.48 2.63 2.03
N MET A 387 5.15 1.48 2.14
CA MET A 387 4.51 0.16 2.03
C MET A 387 3.47 -0.08 3.14
N SER A 388 3.76 0.38 4.36
CA SER A 388 2.83 0.30 5.50
C SER A 388 1.61 1.19 5.27
N LEU A 389 1.79 2.41 4.76
CA LEU A 389 0.68 3.31 4.39
C LEU A 389 -0.18 2.75 3.27
N LEU A 390 0.44 2.18 2.23
CA LEU A 390 -0.27 1.52 1.13
C LEU A 390 -1.14 0.37 1.63
N ARG A 391 -0.57 -0.47 2.50
CA ARG A 391 -1.29 -1.57 3.17
C ARG A 391 -2.44 -1.02 4.02
N ALA A 392 -2.15 -0.09 4.92
CA ALA A 392 -3.15 0.50 5.80
C ALA A 392 -4.30 1.18 5.02
N TYR A 393 -3.99 1.87 3.92
CA TYR A 393 -4.98 2.42 2.99
C TYR A 393 -5.79 1.33 2.29
N ARG A 394 -5.11 0.34 1.68
CA ARG A 394 -5.74 -0.76 0.96
C ARG A 394 -6.61 -1.62 1.86
N PHE A 395 -6.33 -1.70 3.14
CA PHE A 395 -6.96 -2.64 4.05
C PHE A 395 -7.68 -1.95 5.21
N SER A 396 -7.88 -0.64 5.09
CA SER A 396 -8.75 0.10 6.00
C SER A 396 -10.18 -0.47 5.92
N PRO A 397 -10.88 -0.58 7.06
CA PRO A 397 -12.31 -0.86 7.08
C PRO A 397 -13.08 0.18 6.27
N ILE A 398 -14.18 -0.23 5.64
CA ILE A 398 -15.08 0.69 4.94
C ILE A 398 -16.05 1.24 5.97
N ILE A 399 -15.69 2.37 6.58
CA ILE A 399 -16.58 3.16 7.42
C ILE A 399 -17.22 4.29 6.59
N PRO A 400 -18.45 4.74 6.92
CA PRO A 400 -19.20 5.68 6.08
C PRO A 400 -18.51 7.02 5.79
N ASP A 401 -17.61 7.47 6.66
CA ASP A 401 -16.84 8.72 6.55
C ASP A 401 -15.46 8.53 5.87
N LEU A 402 -15.05 7.29 5.58
CA LEU A 402 -13.73 6.93 5.04
C LEU A 402 -12.56 7.57 5.80
N GLY A 403 -12.74 7.88 7.10
CA GLY A 403 -11.80 8.71 7.87
C GLY A 403 -10.37 8.16 7.86
N PHE A 404 -10.22 6.84 8.03
CA PHE A 404 -8.91 6.17 7.97
C PHE A 404 -8.19 6.36 6.63
N GLN A 405 -8.90 6.20 5.51
CA GLN A 405 -8.30 6.35 4.17
C GLN A 405 -7.82 7.78 3.94
N ILE A 406 -8.63 8.75 4.34
CA ILE A 406 -8.28 10.16 4.25
C ILE A 406 -7.03 10.45 5.08
N HIS A 407 -6.96 9.90 6.30
CA HIS A 407 -5.83 10.09 7.20
C HIS A 407 -4.52 9.52 6.63
N TYR A 408 -4.55 8.31 6.06
CA TYR A 408 -3.38 7.73 5.38
C TYR A 408 -2.97 8.52 4.14
N LEU A 409 -3.93 8.98 3.32
CA LEU A 409 -3.63 9.83 2.16
C LEU A 409 -3.05 11.19 2.57
N ARG A 410 -3.53 11.80 3.65
CA ARG A 410 -2.96 13.04 4.19
C ARG A 410 -1.49 12.87 4.57
N LEU A 411 -1.15 11.78 5.26
CA LEU A 411 0.24 11.49 5.60
C LEU A 411 1.09 11.21 4.35
N THR A 412 0.58 10.43 3.39
CA THR A 412 1.25 10.20 2.11
C THR A 412 1.52 11.54 1.39
N THR A 413 0.53 12.43 1.33
CA THR A 413 0.70 13.77 0.75
C THR A 413 1.76 14.56 1.51
N ALA A 414 1.74 14.56 2.85
CA ALA A 414 2.75 15.24 3.66
C ALA A 414 4.17 14.74 3.36
N ILE A 415 4.39 13.44 3.30
CA ILE A 415 5.70 12.86 2.98
C ILE A 415 6.16 13.27 1.57
N LEU A 416 5.25 13.22 0.58
CA LEU A 416 5.57 13.56 -0.81
C LEU A 416 5.74 15.06 -1.05
N ARG A 417 5.44 15.93 -0.09
CA ARG A 417 5.80 17.36 -0.20
C ARG A 417 7.28 17.60 0.02
N HIS A 418 7.92 16.76 0.83
CA HIS A 418 9.34 16.86 1.09
C HIS A 418 10.13 16.45 -0.15
N GLU A 419 10.94 17.36 -0.71
CA GLU A 419 11.54 17.19 -2.03
C GLU A 419 12.45 15.95 -2.13
N LYS A 420 13.39 15.76 -1.19
CA LYS A 420 14.31 14.61 -1.23
C LYS A 420 13.56 13.28 -1.09
N SER A 421 12.61 13.22 -0.15
CA SER A 421 11.78 12.03 0.07
C SER A 421 10.92 11.72 -1.16
N ARG A 422 10.32 12.74 -1.78
CA ARG A 422 9.53 12.58 -3.01
C ARG A 422 10.36 12.04 -4.16
N LYS A 423 11.54 12.62 -4.42
CA LYS A 423 12.45 12.16 -5.48
C LYS A 423 12.82 10.69 -5.26
N TYR A 424 13.22 10.31 -4.04
CA TYR A 424 13.50 8.92 -3.68
C TYR A 424 12.29 7.98 -3.94
N LEU A 425 11.12 8.34 -3.43
CA LEU A 425 9.91 7.53 -3.56
C LEU A 425 9.45 7.40 -5.02
N SER A 426 9.71 8.42 -5.85
CA SER A 426 9.42 8.41 -7.29
C SER A 426 10.30 7.43 -8.05
N ILE A 427 11.57 7.26 -7.64
CA ILE A 427 12.47 6.24 -8.19
C ILE A 427 11.94 4.83 -7.89
N THR A 428 11.31 4.64 -6.73
CA THR A 428 10.74 3.35 -6.28
C THR A 428 9.27 3.15 -6.67
N PHE A 429 8.71 3.97 -7.56
CA PHE A 429 7.29 3.97 -7.89
C PHE A 429 6.76 2.60 -8.35
N ASP A 430 7.54 1.91 -9.19
CA ASP A 430 7.29 0.57 -9.72
C ASP A 430 7.33 -0.48 -8.60
N VAL A 431 8.38 -0.44 -7.78
CA VAL A 431 8.58 -1.37 -6.64
C VAL A 431 7.46 -1.24 -5.60
N LEU A 432 7.00 -0.02 -5.33
CA LEU A 432 6.01 0.25 -4.29
C LEU A 432 4.56 -0.03 -4.75
N ARG A 433 4.31 -0.31 -6.04
CA ARG A 433 2.94 -0.44 -6.59
C ARG A 433 2.04 0.74 -6.19
N SER A 434 2.57 1.96 -6.27
CA SER A 434 1.95 3.20 -5.74
C SER A 434 0.55 3.50 -6.31
N VAL A 435 0.17 2.84 -7.40
CA VAL A 435 -1.17 2.84 -8.01
C VAL A 435 -2.26 2.44 -7.01
N VAL A 436 -1.94 1.67 -5.97
CA VAL A 436 -2.89 1.25 -4.93
C VAL A 436 -3.50 2.43 -4.16
N PHE A 437 -2.79 3.56 -3.97
CA PHE A 437 -3.37 4.75 -3.34
C PHE A 437 -4.58 5.33 -4.10
N PHE A 438 -4.71 5.00 -5.38
CA PHE A 438 -5.75 5.53 -6.25
C PHE A 438 -6.99 4.65 -6.25
N TYR A 439 -6.89 3.42 -5.76
CA TYR A 439 -8.01 2.51 -5.67
C TYR A 439 -9.15 3.10 -4.83
N ILE A 440 -10.37 2.92 -5.32
CA ILE A 440 -11.58 3.33 -4.64
C ILE A 440 -12.28 2.07 -4.15
N LYS A 441 -12.27 1.85 -2.83
CA LYS A 441 -13.17 0.87 -2.22
C LYS A 441 -14.58 1.42 -2.24
N THR A 442 -15.46 0.80 -3.01
CA THR A 442 -16.90 1.05 -2.90
C THR A 442 -17.41 0.25 -1.69
N PRO A 443 -18.31 0.79 -0.84
CA PRO A 443 -19.03 -0.05 0.12
C PRO A 443 -19.86 -1.06 -0.66
N LEU A 444 -19.33 -2.28 -0.78
CA LEU A 444 -19.91 -3.34 -1.62
C LEU A 444 -21.19 -3.94 -1.00
N ARG A 445 -21.43 -3.77 0.30
CA ARG A 445 -22.56 -4.40 1.01
C ARG A 445 -23.66 -3.40 1.36
N VAL A 446 -24.89 -3.71 0.95
CA VAL A 446 -26.12 -2.98 1.28
C VAL A 446 -26.29 -2.83 2.81
N LYS A 447 -26.01 -3.89 3.57
CA LYS A 447 -26.08 -3.86 5.04
C LYS A 447 -25.04 -2.94 5.67
N GLU A 448 -23.79 -2.98 5.23
CA GLU A 448 -22.70 -2.14 5.77
C GLU A 448 -22.82 -0.68 5.35
N ALA A 449 -23.37 -0.44 4.14
CA ALA A 449 -23.78 0.88 3.71
C ALA A 449 -24.99 1.42 4.51
N GLY A 450 -25.58 0.61 5.39
CA GLY A 450 -26.80 0.93 6.14
C GLY A 450 -28.01 1.14 5.24
N LEU A 451 -27.98 0.67 3.99
CA LEU A 451 -29.02 0.92 2.99
C LEU A 451 -30.35 0.26 3.38
N GLU A 452 -30.30 -0.89 4.03
CA GLU A 452 -31.48 -1.60 4.54
C GLU A 452 -32.15 -0.85 5.70
N GLU A 453 -31.36 -0.24 6.59
CA GLU A 453 -31.86 0.65 7.65
C GLU A 453 -32.36 1.99 7.07
N LEU A 454 -31.70 2.49 6.02
CA LEU A 454 -32.05 3.73 5.35
C LEU A 454 -33.37 3.60 4.58
N ILE A 455 -33.59 2.50 3.86
CA ILE A 455 -34.80 2.24 3.06
C ILE A 455 -35.43 0.93 3.53
N PRO A 456 -36.23 0.95 4.61
CA PRO A 456 -36.80 -0.27 5.21
C PRO A 456 -37.91 -0.92 4.38
N THR A 457 -38.50 -0.19 3.42
CA THR A 457 -39.53 -0.69 2.51
C THR A 457 -39.33 -0.05 1.14
N THR A 458 -39.51 -0.84 0.08
CA THR A 458 -39.55 -0.35 -1.30
C THR A 458 -40.97 0.06 -1.67
N TRP A 459 -41.09 1.01 -2.60
CA TRP A 459 -42.37 1.41 -3.19
C TRP A 459 -42.16 1.70 -4.67
N TRP A 460 -43.06 1.21 -5.52
CA TRP A 460 -43.05 1.43 -6.97
C TRP A 460 -44.41 1.97 -7.40
N LEU A 461 -44.40 2.89 -8.35
CA LEU A 461 -45.61 3.36 -8.98
C LEU A 461 -46.13 2.27 -9.93
N HIS A 462 -47.32 1.73 -9.66
CA HIS A 462 -47.98 0.83 -10.61
C HIS A 462 -48.40 1.62 -11.86
N LYS A 463 -47.60 1.56 -12.93
CA LYS A 463 -47.91 2.14 -14.24
C LYS A 463 -48.90 1.26 -15.04
N ASN A 464 -50.08 1.01 -14.50
CA ASN A 464 -51.20 0.62 -15.36
C ASN A 464 -52.03 1.90 -15.61
N GLU A 465 -51.96 2.42 -16.83
CA GLU A 465 -52.59 3.67 -17.28
C GLU A 465 -54.15 3.66 -17.25
N ARG A 466 -54.78 2.76 -16.49
CA ARG A 466 -56.24 2.63 -16.38
C ARG A 466 -56.80 2.32 -14.99
N ASP A 467 -56.00 2.39 -13.93
CA ASP A 467 -56.54 2.27 -12.57
C ASP A 467 -56.56 3.63 -11.87
N THR A 468 -57.71 4.32 -11.92
CA THR A 468 -58.09 5.34 -10.94
C THR A 468 -58.45 4.69 -9.60
N ARG A 469 -57.55 3.85 -9.06
CA ARG A 469 -57.67 3.32 -7.71
C ARG A 469 -57.19 4.38 -6.73
N GLU A 470 -58.06 4.81 -5.82
CA GLU A 470 -57.67 5.67 -4.71
C GLU A 470 -56.60 4.98 -3.87
N GLU A 471 -55.45 5.63 -3.71
CA GLU A 471 -54.32 5.12 -2.94
C GLU A 471 -54.76 4.79 -1.51
N THR A 472 -54.61 3.52 -1.10
CA THR A 472 -55.02 3.08 0.23
C THR A 472 -54.19 3.76 1.33
N SER A 473 -54.72 3.83 2.56
CA SER A 473 -54.00 4.41 3.71
C SER A 473 -52.67 3.71 3.96
N GLU A 474 -52.60 2.40 3.72
CA GLU A 474 -51.40 1.57 3.84
C GLU A 474 -50.37 1.87 2.74
N GLU A 475 -50.80 2.02 1.48
CA GLU A 475 -49.93 2.43 0.37
C GLU A 475 -49.36 3.82 0.57
N ARG A 476 -50.17 4.76 1.07
CA ARG A 476 -49.69 6.12 1.44
C ARG A 476 -48.62 6.06 2.52
N LEU A 477 -48.79 5.18 3.51
CA LEU A 477 -47.82 5.01 4.60
C LEU A 477 -46.50 4.42 4.08
N ARG A 478 -46.58 3.39 3.22
CA ARG A 478 -45.42 2.77 2.56
C ARG A 478 -44.69 3.76 1.64
N ARG A 479 -45.40 4.53 0.81
CA ARG A 479 -44.81 5.58 -0.03
C ARG A 479 -44.07 6.62 0.81
N ARG A 480 -44.71 7.16 1.85
CA ARG A 480 -44.06 8.14 2.75
C ARG A 480 -42.83 7.57 3.46
N ALA A 481 -42.87 6.29 3.86
CA ALA A 481 -41.73 5.63 4.48
C ALA A 481 -40.56 5.45 3.50
N TYR A 482 -40.86 5.07 2.25
CA TYR A 482 -39.89 4.99 1.16
C TYR A 482 -39.30 6.36 0.81
N GLU A 483 -40.11 7.39 0.62
CA GLU A 483 -39.66 8.77 0.33
C GLU A 483 -38.76 9.33 1.43
N ARG A 484 -39.12 9.11 2.71
CA ARG A 484 -38.24 9.45 3.83
C ARG A 484 -36.92 8.69 3.77
N GLY A 485 -36.95 7.41 3.39
CA GLY A 485 -35.75 6.61 3.17
C GLY A 485 -34.87 7.15 2.05
N CYS A 486 -35.46 7.51 0.90
CA CYS A 486 -34.76 8.16 -0.20
C CYS A 486 -34.14 9.50 0.20
N HIS A 487 -34.83 10.30 1.03
CA HIS A 487 -34.29 11.57 1.52
C HIS A 487 -33.09 11.35 2.47
N ARG A 488 -33.17 10.38 3.38
CA ARG A 488 -32.03 9.99 4.23
C ARG A 488 -30.86 9.47 3.40
N LEU A 489 -31.14 8.65 2.38
CA LEU A 489 -30.12 8.17 1.45
C LEU A 489 -29.46 9.34 0.71
N LYS A 490 -30.25 10.30 0.21
CA LYS A 490 -29.73 11.49 -0.47
C LYS A 490 -28.80 12.29 0.46
N LYS A 491 -29.21 12.56 1.69
CA LYS A 491 -28.37 13.25 2.69
C LYS A 491 -27.08 12.48 3.01
N ARG A 492 -27.16 11.14 3.07
CA ARG A 492 -25.97 10.28 3.27
C ARG A 492 -25.04 10.29 2.07
N ILE A 493 -25.58 10.27 0.85
CA ILE A 493 -24.81 10.41 -0.40
C ILE A 493 -24.14 11.78 -0.46
N GLU A 494 -24.81 12.86 -0.04
CA GLU A 494 -24.22 14.21 0.04
C GLU A 494 -23.05 14.26 1.03
N GLY A 495 -23.22 13.70 2.24
CA GLY A 495 -22.14 13.57 3.22
C GLY A 495 -20.97 12.72 2.71
N MET A 496 -21.27 11.55 2.15
CA MET A 496 -20.28 10.67 1.51
C MET A 496 -19.59 11.36 0.34
N SER A 497 -20.31 12.15 -0.46
CA SER A 497 -19.79 12.90 -1.60
C SER A 497 -18.75 13.92 -1.16
N HIS A 498 -18.97 14.62 -0.03
CA HIS A 498 -17.98 15.54 0.53
C HIS A 498 -16.67 14.80 0.90
N THR A 499 -16.76 13.70 1.66
CA THR A 499 -15.59 12.87 2.00
C THR A 499 -14.93 12.21 0.79
N HIS A 500 -15.72 11.79 -0.20
CA HIS A 500 -15.21 11.28 -1.47
C HIS A 500 -14.46 12.35 -2.27
N ASN A 501 -14.95 13.60 -2.24
CA ASN A 501 -14.29 14.74 -2.87
C ASN A 501 -12.95 15.05 -2.20
N ILE A 502 -12.90 15.12 -0.85
CA ILE A 502 -11.64 15.31 -0.11
C ILE A 502 -10.63 14.22 -0.46
N ARG A 503 -11.05 12.95 -0.41
CA ARG A 503 -10.20 11.82 -0.77
C ARG A 503 -9.71 11.91 -2.22
N SER A 504 -10.61 12.23 -3.15
CA SER A 504 -10.28 12.43 -4.56
C SER A 504 -9.28 13.57 -4.76
N GLU A 505 -9.45 14.67 -4.04
CA GLU A 505 -8.57 15.82 -4.07
C GLU A 505 -7.17 15.44 -3.57
N LEU A 506 -7.06 14.73 -2.45
CA LEU A 506 -5.79 14.22 -1.94
C LEU A 506 -5.09 13.29 -2.95
N GLN A 507 -5.83 12.38 -3.59
CA GLN A 507 -5.29 11.53 -4.66
C GLN A 507 -4.74 12.37 -5.84
N VAL A 508 -5.49 13.39 -6.28
CA VAL A 508 -5.02 14.30 -7.33
C VAL A 508 -3.81 15.11 -6.87
N GLN A 509 -3.78 15.58 -5.62
CA GLN A 509 -2.64 16.29 -5.04
C GLN A 509 -1.37 15.43 -5.03
N ILE A 510 -1.47 14.13 -4.66
CA ILE A 510 -0.36 13.18 -4.75
C ILE A 510 0.20 13.14 -6.18
N LEU A 511 -0.65 13.03 -7.21
CA LEU A 511 -0.19 13.04 -8.61
C LEU A 511 0.46 14.35 -9.00
N ARG A 512 -0.08 15.48 -8.55
CA ARG A 512 0.50 16.81 -8.80
C ARG A 512 1.88 16.96 -8.16
N LEU A 513 2.09 16.39 -6.98
CA LEU A 513 3.41 16.35 -6.36
C LEU A 513 4.38 15.50 -7.18
N MET A 514 3.97 14.30 -7.62
CA MET A 514 4.81 13.44 -8.47
C MET A 514 5.11 14.07 -9.84
N LEU A 515 4.19 14.88 -10.38
CA LEU A 515 4.34 15.63 -11.63
C LEU A 515 4.98 17.02 -11.42
N ASN A 516 5.57 17.28 -10.25
CA ASN A 516 6.17 18.58 -9.96
C ASN A 516 7.45 18.82 -10.81
N ASN A 517 7.52 20.00 -11.41
CA ASN A 517 8.67 20.48 -12.19
C ASN A 517 9.38 21.69 -11.53
N LYS A 518 8.97 22.08 -10.32
CA LYS A 518 9.49 23.24 -9.59
C LYS A 518 10.35 22.84 -8.39
N ASP A 519 11.09 21.75 -8.53
CA ASP A 519 12.00 21.29 -7.48
C ASP A 519 13.21 22.22 -7.42
N LYS A 520 13.64 22.58 -6.21
CA LYS A 520 14.71 23.57 -6.01
C LYS A 520 16.10 22.93 -5.87
N GLY A 521 16.16 21.64 -5.56
CA GLY A 521 17.41 20.91 -5.36
C GLY A 521 18.08 20.49 -6.67
N THR A 522 19.40 20.30 -6.60
CA THR A 522 20.23 19.83 -7.73
C THR A 522 19.79 18.44 -8.21
N GLY A 523 19.70 18.24 -9.53
CA GLY A 523 19.36 16.96 -10.16
C GLY A 523 18.08 17.00 -10.99
N GLU A 524 17.63 15.83 -11.47
CA GLU A 524 16.41 15.71 -12.27
C GLU A 524 15.15 16.13 -11.49
N ALA A 525 14.20 16.77 -12.17
CA ALA A 525 12.90 17.11 -11.59
C ALA A 525 12.07 15.86 -11.29
N SER A 526 11.28 15.90 -10.21
CA SER A 526 10.39 14.81 -9.77
C SER A 526 9.50 14.30 -10.90
N ARG A 527 8.97 15.23 -11.71
CA ARG A 527 8.19 14.90 -12.92
C ARG A 527 8.95 13.96 -13.84
N TYR A 528 10.22 14.26 -14.15
CA TYR A 528 10.98 13.47 -15.10
C TYR A 528 11.23 12.05 -14.59
N ILE A 529 11.64 11.94 -13.32
CA ILE A 529 11.83 10.65 -12.62
C ILE A 529 10.54 9.83 -12.65
N PHE A 530 9.43 10.43 -12.25
CA PHE A 530 8.12 9.78 -12.21
C PHE A 530 7.69 9.31 -13.61
N LEU A 531 7.80 10.16 -14.64
CA LEU A 531 7.37 9.80 -15.99
C LEU A 531 8.20 8.65 -16.59
N ASN A 532 9.50 8.63 -16.34
CA ASN A 532 10.36 7.52 -16.77
C ASN A 532 9.94 6.19 -16.11
N LYS A 533 9.71 6.20 -14.80
CA LYS A 533 9.26 5.02 -14.05
C LYS A 533 7.85 4.60 -14.42
N PHE A 534 6.97 5.56 -14.63
CA PHE A 534 5.60 5.32 -15.06
C PHE A 534 5.54 4.71 -16.46
N ARG A 535 6.40 5.15 -17.40
CA ARG A 535 6.51 4.54 -18.74
C ARG A 535 6.89 3.06 -18.64
N LYS A 536 7.92 2.74 -17.85
CA LYS A 536 8.35 1.35 -17.63
C LYS A 536 7.22 0.51 -17.02
N PHE A 537 6.54 1.05 -16.02
CA PHE A 537 5.37 0.42 -15.41
C PHE A 537 4.26 0.13 -16.43
N LEU A 538 3.94 1.06 -17.33
CA LEU A 538 2.95 0.84 -18.38
C LEU A 538 3.38 -0.25 -19.37
N GLN A 539 4.65 -0.28 -19.78
CA GLN A 539 5.19 -1.32 -20.67
C GLN A 539 5.07 -2.71 -20.05
N GLU A 540 5.42 -2.85 -18.77
CA GLU A 540 5.31 -4.10 -18.01
C GLU A 540 3.84 -4.55 -17.88
N ASN A 541 2.91 -3.62 -17.69
CA ASN A 541 1.48 -3.92 -17.53
C ASN A 541 0.72 -4.10 -18.87
N ALA A 542 1.28 -3.63 -19.99
CA ALA A 542 0.70 -3.79 -21.32
C ALA A 542 1.17 -5.08 -22.02
N SER A 543 2.39 -5.53 -21.73
CA SER A 543 2.92 -6.80 -22.25
C SER A 543 2.30 -7.99 -21.53
N ASN A 544 1.64 -8.90 -22.25
CA ASN A 544 1.16 -10.19 -21.69
C ASN A 544 2.33 -11.13 -21.26
N ARG A 545 3.59 -10.65 -21.30
CA ARG A 545 4.81 -11.42 -20.99
C ARG A 545 5.28 -11.25 -19.53
N GLY A 546 4.65 -10.38 -18.74
CA GLY A 546 4.99 -10.17 -17.33
C GLY A 546 4.44 -11.26 -16.41
N ASN A 547 5.09 -11.47 -15.25
CA ASN A 547 4.58 -12.38 -14.22
C ASN A 547 3.21 -11.86 -13.73
N PRO A 548 2.13 -12.65 -13.79
CA PRO A 548 0.79 -12.22 -13.39
C PRO A 548 0.67 -11.77 -11.93
N THR A 549 1.58 -12.16 -11.03
CA THR A 549 1.66 -11.60 -9.66
C THR A 549 2.10 -10.13 -9.61
N VAL A 550 2.79 -9.67 -10.65
CA VAL A 550 3.38 -8.33 -10.76
C VAL A 550 2.44 -7.38 -11.50
N LEU A 551 1.50 -7.92 -12.28
CA LEU A 551 0.52 -7.11 -13.02
C LEU A 551 -0.44 -6.40 -12.06
N CYS A 552 -0.61 -5.11 -12.30
CA CYS A 552 -1.55 -4.27 -11.60
C CYS A 552 -2.99 -4.68 -11.96
N PRO A 553 -3.85 -4.98 -10.98
CA PRO A 553 -5.26 -5.24 -11.22
C PRO A 553 -5.92 -4.13 -12.06
N PRO A 554 -6.75 -4.48 -13.06
CA PRO A 554 -7.33 -3.49 -13.96
C PRO A 554 -8.14 -2.41 -13.24
N GLU A 555 -8.77 -2.75 -12.12
CA GLU A 555 -9.58 -1.84 -11.31
C GLU A 555 -8.75 -0.68 -10.73
N TYR A 556 -7.50 -0.95 -10.35
CA TYR A 556 -6.58 0.07 -9.85
C TYR A 556 -6.13 0.99 -10.97
N MET A 557 -5.85 0.43 -12.15
CA MET A 557 -5.43 1.18 -13.32
C MET A 557 -6.51 2.17 -13.77
N VAL A 558 -7.79 1.76 -13.83
CA VAL A 558 -8.89 2.68 -14.19
C VAL A 558 -8.96 3.86 -13.23
N CYS A 559 -8.94 3.58 -11.93
CA CYS A 559 -9.02 4.62 -10.91
C CYS A 559 -7.83 5.59 -11.01
N PHE A 560 -6.63 5.05 -11.20
CA PHE A 560 -5.42 5.83 -11.38
C PHE A 560 -5.49 6.73 -12.62
N LEU A 561 -5.85 6.18 -13.78
CA LEU A 561 -5.95 6.93 -15.03
C LEU A 561 -6.99 8.04 -14.95
N HIS A 562 -8.14 7.77 -14.31
CA HIS A 562 -9.14 8.79 -14.05
C HIS A 562 -8.55 9.96 -13.24
N ARG A 563 -7.81 9.68 -12.16
CA ARG A 563 -7.15 10.71 -11.33
C ARG A 563 -6.03 11.43 -12.07
N LEU A 564 -5.27 10.73 -12.92
CA LEU A 564 -4.24 11.31 -13.77
C LEU A 564 -4.82 12.31 -14.77
N ILE A 565 -5.92 11.96 -15.44
CA ILE A 565 -6.63 12.89 -16.33
C ILE A 565 -7.10 14.12 -15.55
N THR A 566 -7.68 13.95 -14.35
CA THR A 566 -8.07 15.08 -13.50
C THR A 566 -6.86 15.98 -13.16
N ALA A 567 -5.71 15.39 -12.82
CA ALA A 567 -4.49 16.14 -12.54
C ALA A 567 -4.01 16.92 -13.78
N ILE A 568 -4.00 16.30 -14.96
CA ILE A 568 -3.61 16.93 -16.23
C ILE A 568 -4.53 18.10 -16.56
N ARG A 569 -5.85 17.92 -16.44
CA ARG A 569 -6.83 18.98 -16.66
C ARG A 569 -6.61 20.17 -15.72
N SER A 570 -6.24 19.93 -14.46
CA SER A 570 -5.93 21.01 -13.52
C SER A 570 -4.73 21.85 -13.96
N TYR A 571 -3.71 21.24 -14.56
CA TYR A 571 -2.56 21.97 -15.13
C TYR A 571 -2.91 22.69 -16.43
N TRP A 572 -3.75 22.07 -17.28
CA TRP A 572 -4.27 22.70 -18.49
C TRP A 572 -4.98 24.01 -18.16
N ASP A 573 -5.89 23.98 -17.19
CA ASP A 573 -6.67 25.16 -16.79
C ASP A 573 -5.80 26.21 -16.06
N GLU A 574 -4.77 25.78 -15.33
CA GLU A 574 -3.74 26.69 -14.78
C GLU A 574 -2.94 27.37 -15.89
N GLY A 575 -2.58 26.65 -16.96
CA GLY A 575 -1.95 27.22 -18.15
C GLY A 575 -2.84 28.24 -18.85
N LYS A 576 -4.13 27.92 -19.02
CA LYS A 576 -5.14 28.86 -19.56
C LYS A 576 -5.24 30.14 -18.74
N ARG A 577 -5.19 30.06 -17.40
CA ARG A 577 -5.17 31.26 -16.54
C ARG A 577 -3.96 32.16 -16.83
N ARG A 578 -2.82 31.58 -17.21
CA ARG A 578 -1.60 32.34 -17.57
C ARG A 578 -1.58 32.80 -19.03
N SER A 579 -2.33 32.16 -19.91
CA SER A 579 -2.41 32.46 -21.34
C SER A 579 -3.88 32.59 -21.78
N PRO A 580 -4.48 33.80 -21.74
CA PRO A 580 -5.92 34.03 -21.93
C PRO A 580 -6.55 33.68 -23.30
N GLY A 581 -5.86 32.96 -24.20
CA GLY A 581 -6.37 32.49 -25.49
C GLY A 581 -6.51 30.97 -25.61
N SER A 582 -6.14 30.20 -24.59
CA SER A 582 -6.20 28.73 -24.63
C SER A 582 -7.59 28.18 -24.32
N ILE A 583 -7.94 27.06 -24.96
CA ILE A 583 -9.23 26.36 -24.75
C ILE A 583 -9.35 25.83 -23.31
N SER A 584 -10.59 25.73 -22.79
CA SER A 584 -10.84 25.09 -21.49
C SER A 584 -10.51 23.60 -21.53
N SER A 585 -10.15 22.99 -20.41
CA SER A 585 -10.02 21.53 -20.33
C SER A 585 -11.36 20.81 -20.59
N GLU A 586 -12.49 21.47 -20.35
CA GLU A 586 -13.85 20.96 -20.65
C GLU A 586 -14.15 20.95 -22.15
N ASP A 587 -13.56 21.89 -22.90
CA ASP A 587 -13.71 22.03 -24.34
C ASP A 587 -12.62 21.27 -25.13
N ALA A 588 -11.74 20.57 -24.41
CA ALA A 588 -10.62 19.85 -25.00
C ALA A 588 -11.14 18.67 -25.84
N TYR A 589 -10.98 18.78 -27.15
CA TYR A 589 -11.29 17.73 -28.10
C TYR A 589 -10.00 17.13 -28.64
N VAL A 590 -9.84 15.81 -28.51
CA VAL A 590 -8.78 15.06 -29.18
C VAL A 590 -9.41 14.40 -30.41
N PRO A 591 -9.16 14.89 -31.63
CA PRO A 591 -9.66 14.28 -32.83
C PRO A 591 -9.26 12.80 -32.89
N PRO A 592 -10.20 11.86 -33.14
CA PRO A 592 -9.87 10.46 -33.38
C PRO A 592 -8.78 10.30 -34.44
N GLN A 593 -8.71 11.27 -35.38
CA GLN A 593 -7.67 11.54 -36.38
C GLN A 593 -6.24 11.27 -35.94
N LEU A 594 -5.92 11.67 -34.73
CA LEU A 594 -4.56 11.57 -34.21
C LEU A 594 -4.13 10.14 -33.92
N PHE A 595 -5.08 9.23 -33.64
CA PHE A 595 -4.73 7.88 -33.22
C PHE A 595 -4.38 6.93 -34.37
N TYR A 596 -4.63 7.32 -35.62
CA TYR A 596 -4.44 6.44 -36.79
C TYR A 596 -3.55 7.02 -37.90
N ASN A 597 -3.29 8.33 -37.90
CA ASN A 597 -2.49 9.02 -38.92
C ASN A 597 -0.96 8.88 -38.73
N GLY A 598 -0.51 7.87 -37.98
CA GLY A 598 0.91 7.60 -37.73
C GLY A 598 1.64 8.63 -36.86
N LYS A 599 1.00 9.74 -36.47
CA LYS A 599 1.65 10.79 -35.64
C LYS A 599 1.90 10.35 -34.20
N VAL A 600 1.23 9.30 -33.76
CA VAL A 600 1.42 8.65 -32.46
C VAL A 600 2.13 7.33 -32.71
N ASP A 601 3.35 7.20 -32.19
CA ASP A 601 4.12 5.97 -32.28
C ASP A 601 3.62 4.95 -31.24
N TYR A 602 3.16 3.80 -31.73
CA TYR A 602 2.68 2.68 -30.92
C TYR A 602 3.65 1.48 -30.94
N PHE A 603 4.87 1.63 -31.44
CA PHE A 603 5.81 0.52 -31.62
C PHE A 603 6.05 -0.28 -30.33
N ASP A 604 6.12 0.41 -29.18
CA ASP A 604 6.26 -0.21 -27.85
C ASP A 604 4.96 -0.84 -27.30
N LEU A 605 3.83 -0.74 -28.02
CA LEU A 605 2.49 -1.15 -27.59
C LEU A 605 1.92 -2.22 -28.53
N GLN A 606 2.44 -3.45 -28.40
CA GLN A 606 2.14 -4.62 -29.24
C GLN A 606 0.65 -4.77 -29.66
N ARG A 607 -0.29 -4.47 -28.76
CA ARG A 607 -1.74 -4.69 -29.01
C ARG A 607 -2.41 -3.61 -29.84
N LEU A 608 -1.98 -2.35 -29.76
CA LEU A 608 -2.56 -1.29 -30.61
C LEU A 608 -1.85 -1.20 -31.95
N GLY A 609 -0.53 -1.43 -32.00
CA GLY A 609 0.21 -1.56 -33.26
C GLY A 609 -0.36 -2.69 -34.13
N GLY A 610 -0.56 -3.88 -33.55
CA GLY A 610 -1.12 -5.04 -34.26
C GLY A 610 -2.58 -4.84 -34.69
N LEU A 611 -3.44 -4.29 -33.82
CA LEU A 611 -4.83 -3.99 -34.18
C LEU A 611 -4.91 -2.91 -35.26
N LEU A 612 -4.14 -1.84 -35.16
CA LEU A 612 -4.13 -0.75 -36.14
C LEU A 612 -3.59 -1.23 -37.49
N SER A 613 -2.55 -2.07 -37.48
CA SER A 613 -2.03 -2.74 -38.68
C SER A 613 -3.10 -3.63 -39.33
N HIS A 614 -3.77 -4.47 -38.54
CA HIS A 614 -4.88 -5.31 -39.02
C HIS A 614 -6.04 -4.47 -39.57
N LEU A 615 -6.45 -3.41 -38.86
CA LEU A 615 -7.50 -2.51 -39.31
C LEU A 615 -7.13 -1.79 -40.61
N LYS A 616 -5.89 -1.29 -40.74
CA LYS A 616 -5.36 -0.68 -41.97
C LYS A 616 -5.30 -1.68 -43.14
N LYS A 617 -5.00 -2.96 -42.86
CA LYS A 617 -4.89 -4.03 -43.87
C LYS A 617 -6.25 -4.58 -44.31
N THR A 618 -7.20 -4.75 -43.39
CA THR A 618 -8.44 -5.50 -43.61
C THR A 618 -9.67 -4.60 -43.80
N LEU A 619 -9.71 -3.40 -43.23
CA LEU A 619 -10.87 -2.49 -43.24
C LEU A 619 -10.53 -1.10 -43.81
N LYS A 620 -9.57 -1.02 -44.73
CA LYS A 620 -9.01 0.23 -45.28
C LYS A 620 -10.08 1.19 -45.84
N ASP A 621 -10.99 0.68 -46.66
CA ASP A 621 -11.99 1.49 -47.35
C ASP A 621 -13.06 2.02 -46.38
N ASP A 622 -13.47 1.20 -45.43
CA ASP A 622 -14.38 1.59 -44.34
C ASP A 622 -13.76 2.65 -43.42
N LEU A 623 -12.45 2.55 -43.15
CA LEU A 623 -11.69 3.53 -42.39
C LEU A 623 -11.58 4.87 -43.12
N ALA A 624 -11.26 4.84 -44.41
CA ALA A 624 -11.20 6.05 -45.24
C ALA A 624 -12.56 6.75 -45.29
N ALA A 625 -13.65 5.99 -45.47
CA ALA A 625 -15.00 6.51 -45.58
C ALA A 625 -15.57 7.05 -44.25
N LYS A 626 -15.34 6.38 -43.11
CA LYS A 626 -15.95 6.75 -41.82
C LYS A 626 -15.13 7.75 -40.99
N ALA A 627 -13.82 7.81 -41.17
CA ALA A 627 -12.95 8.60 -40.31
C ALA A 627 -12.36 9.86 -41.01
N ASN A 628 -12.73 10.12 -42.28
CA ASN A 628 -12.26 11.28 -43.06
C ASN A 628 -10.72 11.35 -43.09
N ILE A 629 -10.08 10.21 -43.30
CA ILE A 629 -8.62 10.03 -43.29
C ILE A 629 -8.15 9.79 -44.71
N ILE A 630 -7.26 10.64 -45.21
CA ILE A 630 -6.48 10.32 -46.40
C ILE A 630 -5.29 9.48 -45.92
N ILE A 631 -5.36 8.17 -46.11
CA ILE A 631 -4.23 7.27 -45.84
C ILE A 631 -3.28 7.37 -47.02
N ASP A 632 -2.08 7.93 -46.81
CA ASP A 632 -1.04 7.98 -47.84
C ASP A 632 -0.66 6.54 -48.24
N PRO A 633 -0.75 6.16 -49.53
CA PRO A 633 -0.35 4.83 -50.01
C PRO A 633 1.08 4.44 -49.61
N ALA A 634 1.98 5.41 -49.38
CA ALA A 634 3.36 5.16 -48.97
C ALA A 634 3.50 4.63 -47.53
N GLU A 635 2.59 4.95 -46.61
CA GLU A 635 2.59 4.42 -45.24
C GLU A 635 2.22 2.93 -45.16
N ILE A 636 1.64 2.38 -46.23
CA ILE A 636 1.17 0.99 -46.31
C ILE A 636 2.33 0.03 -46.66
N GLN A 637 3.46 0.57 -47.15
CA GLN A 637 4.64 -0.21 -47.57
C GLN A 637 5.76 -0.26 -46.52
N ALA A 638 5.57 0.31 -45.32
CA ALA A 638 6.52 0.10 -44.23
C ALA A 638 6.40 -1.35 -43.74
N THR A 639 7.38 -2.16 -44.14
CA THR A 639 7.54 -3.59 -43.84
C THR A 639 7.20 -3.92 -42.40
N SER A 640 6.24 -4.83 -42.19
CA SER A 640 6.08 -5.52 -40.92
C SER A 640 7.28 -6.42 -40.70
N MET A 641 7.88 -6.35 -39.52
CA MET A 641 8.97 -7.23 -39.10
C MET A 641 8.52 -8.72 -38.96
N ASP A 642 7.22 -9.00 -39.11
CA ASP A 642 6.67 -10.37 -39.19
C ASP A 642 7.01 -11.08 -40.52
N ASP A 643 7.43 -10.36 -41.56
CA ASP A 643 7.82 -10.96 -42.84
C ASP A 643 9.30 -11.42 -42.89
N LEU A 644 10.00 -11.43 -41.75
CA LEU A 644 11.43 -11.84 -41.65
C LEU A 644 11.66 -13.17 -40.92
N ASP A 645 10.62 -13.80 -40.37
CA ASP A 645 10.75 -15.04 -39.58
C ASP A 645 10.09 -16.28 -40.21
N GLU A 646 9.53 -16.20 -41.45
CA GLU A 646 8.84 -17.35 -42.09
C GLU A 646 9.70 -18.18 -43.07
N ASP A 647 10.97 -17.83 -43.32
CA ASP A 647 11.79 -18.50 -44.35
C ASP A 647 12.75 -19.60 -43.84
N GLU A 648 12.74 -19.96 -42.56
CA GLU A 648 13.54 -21.09 -42.04
C GLU A 648 12.74 -22.05 -41.14
N GLU A 649 11.78 -22.80 -41.68
CA GLU A 649 11.44 -24.13 -41.16
C GLU A 649 10.57 -24.95 -42.14
N THR A 650 11.13 -25.33 -43.29
CA THR A 650 10.59 -26.44 -44.10
C THR A 650 11.21 -27.76 -43.65
N GLY A 651 10.69 -28.32 -42.55
CA GLY A 651 11.05 -29.63 -42.03
C GLY A 651 9.81 -30.49 -41.79
N ALA A 652 9.49 -31.37 -42.75
CA ALA A 652 8.31 -32.22 -42.75
C ALA A 652 8.23 -33.20 -41.56
N ALA A 653 7.10 -33.19 -40.84
CA ALA A 653 6.62 -34.34 -40.07
C ALA A 653 5.08 -34.36 -39.99
N GLN A 654 4.46 -35.24 -40.78
CA GLN A 654 3.05 -35.58 -40.73
C GLN A 654 2.70 -36.37 -39.45
N ARG A 655 1.57 -36.06 -38.78
CA ARG A 655 0.60 -37.04 -38.18
C ARG A 655 -0.57 -36.35 -37.43
N PRO A 656 -1.70 -37.03 -37.17
CA PRO A 656 -2.90 -36.96 -38.00
C PRO A 656 -4.15 -36.40 -37.28
N SER A 657 -5.17 -36.14 -38.08
CA SER A 657 -6.51 -35.73 -37.70
C SER A 657 -7.32 -36.86 -37.02
N GLY A 658 -8.04 -36.50 -35.95
CA GLY A 658 -9.29 -37.15 -35.55
C GLY A 658 -9.43 -37.53 -34.08
N ALA A 659 -10.26 -36.78 -33.34
CA ALA A 659 -11.31 -37.32 -32.46
C ALA A 659 -12.19 -36.17 -31.91
N VAL A 660 -13.41 -36.07 -32.42
CA VAL A 660 -14.49 -35.26 -31.88
C VAL A 660 -15.05 -35.99 -30.65
N ALA A 661 -15.04 -35.35 -29.48
CA ALA A 661 -15.79 -35.79 -28.32
C ALA A 661 -16.78 -34.69 -27.91
N MET A 662 -18.05 -34.94 -28.23
CA MET A 662 -19.22 -34.22 -27.72
C MET A 662 -19.43 -34.57 -26.25
N GLY A 663 -19.34 -33.57 -25.37
CA GLY A 663 -19.72 -33.64 -23.97
C GLY A 663 -20.24 -32.27 -23.52
N GLY A 664 -21.55 -32.15 -23.37
CA GLY A 664 -22.24 -30.88 -23.15
C GLY A 664 -21.91 -30.22 -21.82
N ALA A 665 -21.33 -29.02 -21.88
CA ALA A 665 -21.27 -28.09 -20.76
C ALA A 665 -22.55 -27.24 -20.73
N LEU A 666 -23.28 -27.33 -19.62
CA LEU A 666 -24.45 -26.52 -19.29
C LEU A 666 -24.14 -25.02 -19.41
N ALA A 667 -24.99 -24.31 -20.16
CA ALA A 667 -24.89 -22.89 -20.43
C ALA A 667 -24.90 -22.05 -19.13
N ARG A 668 -23.86 -21.22 -18.94
CA ARG A 668 -23.87 -20.14 -17.95
C ARG A 668 -24.81 -19.00 -18.41
N PRO A 669 -25.58 -18.36 -17.52
CA PRO A 669 -26.36 -17.16 -17.86
C PRO A 669 -25.43 -15.98 -18.22
N SER A 670 -25.65 -15.38 -19.39
CA SER A 670 -24.76 -14.44 -20.08
C SER A 670 -24.68 -13.01 -19.51
N TRP A 671 -25.17 -12.75 -18.29
CA TRP A 671 -25.31 -11.37 -17.77
C TRP A 671 -24.19 -10.93 -16.81
N LEU A 672 -23.26 -11.82 -16.42
CA LEU A 672 -22.11 -11.49 -15.56
C LEU A 672 -20.75 -11.52 -16.26
N SER A 673 -20.69 -11.89 -17.55
CA SER A 673 -19.48 -11.85 -18.35
C SER A 673 -19.51 -10.65 -19.30
N SER A 674 -19.34 -9.43 -18.78
CA SER A 674 -19.25 -8.25 -19.64
C SER A 674 -17.82 -8.08 -20.17
N PRO A 675 -17.55 -8.29 -21.47
CA PRO A 675 -16.20 -8.18 -22.06
C PRO A 675 -15.71 -6.72 -22.17
N THR A 676 -16.56 -5.76 -21.81
CA THR A 676 -16.31 -4.33 -21.97
C THR A 676 -15.31 -3.78 -20.94
N LEU A 677 -15.25 -4.30 -19.71
CA LEU A 677 -14.30 -3.81 -18.70
C LEU A 677 -12.85 -4.19 -19.06
N GLY A 678 -12.65 -5.40 -19.58
CA GLY A 678 -11.34 -5.86 -20.07
C GLY A 678 -10.90 -5.18 -21.37
N ARG A 679 -11.84 -4.75 -22.22
CA ARG A 679 -11.55 -3.97 -23.44
C ARG A 679 -11.31 -2.49 -23.14
N ALA A 680 -12.06 -1.89 -22.21
CA ALA A 680 -11.87 -0.50 -21.78
C ALA A 680 -10.50 -0.29 -21.12
N ASN A 681 -10.03 -1.25 -20.32
CA ASN A 681 -8.70 -1.21 -19.72
C ASN A 681 -7.56 -1.25 -20.74
N ARG A 682 -7.73 -2.02 -21.82
CA ARG A 682 -6.74 -2.08 -22.91
C ARG A 682 -6.72 -0.79 -23.74
N PHE A 683 -7.87 -0.13 -23.88
CA PHE A 683 -7.97 1.14 -24.59
C PHE A 683 -7.36 2.30 -23.78
N LEU A 684 -7.62 2.35 -22.47
CA LEU A 684 -7.16 3.43 -21.58
C LEU A 684 -5.65 3.35 -21.26
N SER A 685 -5.08 2.16 -21.06
CA SER A 685 -3.63 1.99 -20.90
C SER A 685 -2.85 2.42 -22.15
N THR A 686 -3.49 2.36 -23.32
CA THR A 686 -2.87 2.77 -24.58
C THR A 686 -2.97 4.27 -24.83
N ALA A 687 -4.11 4.89 -24.50
CA ALA A 687 -4.28 6.34 -24.63
C ALA A 687 -3.34 7.16 -23.71
N ALA A 688 -2.94 6.61 -22.56
CA ALA A 688 -2.04 7.26 -21.61
C ALA A 688 -0.59 7.41 -22.11
N VAL A 689 -0.14 6.55 -23.02
CA VAL A 689 1.22 6.56 -23.58
C VAL A 689 1.36 7.60 -24.71
N SER A 690 0.28 7.89 -25.43
CA SER A 690 0.28 8.84 -26.55
C SER A 690 0.50 10.31 -26.15
N LEU A 691 0.37 10.66 -24.86
CA LEU A 691 0.45 12.04 -24.37
C LEU A 691 1.85 12.49 -23.91
N MET A 692 2.89 11.66 -24.08
CA MET A 692 4.21 11.91 -23.44
C MET A 692 5.45 11.83 -24.35
N THR A 693 5.33 11.87 -25.67
CA THR A 693 6.50 11.85 -26.57
C THR A 693 7.04 13.26 -26.92
N PRO A 694 8.35 13.53 -26.71
CA PRO A 694 9.01 14.66 -27.36
C PRO A 694 9.26 14.34 -28.85
N ARG A 695 9.03 15.35 -29.71
CA ARG A 695 9.25 15.26 -31.18
C ARG A 695 10.74 15.00 -31.48
N ARG A 696 11.05 13.99 -32.32
CA ARG A 696 12.24 14.01 -33.19
C ARG A 696 11.83 14.45 -34.60
N PRO A 697 12.61 15.29 -35.31
CA PRO A 697 12.30 15.66 -36.68
C PRO A 697 12.85 14.63 -37.67
N LEU A 698 12.09 14.36 -38.75
CA LEU A 698 12.54 13.64 -39.94
C LEU A 698 12.29 14.52 -41.18
N ALA A 699 13.29 15.31 -41.59
CA ALA A 699 13.55 15.86 -42.94
C ALA A 699 14.85 16.71 -42.94
N PRO A 700 15.58 16.84 -44.08
CA PRO A 700 16.93 17.42 -44.15
C PRO A 700 16.96 18.95 -43.92
N PRO A 701 18.12 19.54 -43.58
CA PRO A 701 18.17 20.71 -42.71
C PRO A 701 17.99 22.01 -43.49
N GLU A 702 16.87 22.70 -43.29
CA GLU A 702 16.90 24.16 -43.31
C GLU A 702 17.36 24.65 -41.94
N LYS A 703 18.45 25.43 -41.95
CA LYS A 703 19.15 25.94 -40.78
C LYS A 703 18.25 26.85 -39.94
N VAL A 704 17.43 26.27 -39.08
CA VAL A 704 16.93 26.96 -37.89
C VAL A 704 17.90 26.61 -36.77
N LYS A 705 18.65 27.61 -36.29
CA LYS A 705 19.53 27.50 -35.13
C LYS A 705 18.68 27.18 -33.89
N ILE A 706 18.46 25.89 -33.65
CA ILE A 706 17.93 25.38 -32.39
C ILE A 706 19.14 25.21 -31.47
N ARG A 707 19.22 26.04 -30.41
CA ARG A 707 20.17 25.83 -29.32
C ARG A 707 19.82 24.50 -28.63
N THR A 708 20.57 23.46 -28.93
CA THR A 708 20.57 22.22 -28.16
C THR A 708 21.21 22.53 -26.81
N LEU A 709 20.42 22.63 -25.75
CA LEU A 709 20.95 22.64 -24.38
C LEU A 709 21.25 21.20 -23.97
N ALA A 710 22.45 20.98 -23.43
CA ALA A 710 22.90 19.70 -22.93
C ALA A 710 22.07 19.24 -21.72
N VAL A 711 22.02 17.92 -21.54
CA VAL A 711 21.19 17.15 -20.59
C VAL A 711 21.33 17.56 -19.11
N GLU A 712 22.33 18.38 -18.76
CA GLU A 712 22.62 18.76 -17.37
C GLU A 712 21.98 20.08 -16.88
N GLN A 713 21.17 20.77 -17.69
CA GLN A 713 20.63 22.09 -17.30
C GLN A 713 19.16 22.29 -17.67
N ARG A 714 18.25 21.44 -17.17
CA ARG A 714 16.83 21.81 -17.11
C ARG A 714 16.48 22.28 -15.70
N THR A 715 16.43 23.60 -15.53
CA THR A 715 16.00 24.29 -14.31
C THR A 715 14.63 24.96 -14.53
N GLU A 716 14.12 25.68 -13.53
CA GLU A 716 12.78 26.34 -13.45
C GLU A 716 12.28 27.09 -14.69
N GLU A 717 13.14 27.39 -15.67
CA GLU A 717 12.85 28.21 -16.84
C GLU A 717 12.20 27.47 -18.03
N ASP A 718 12.05 26.15 -18.00
CA ASP A 718 11.36 25.36 -19.06
C ASP A 718 9.81 25.49 -19.00
N ASN A 719 9.29 26.71 -18.84
CA ASN A 719 7.85 27.01 -18.75
C ASN A 719 7.18 27.36 -20.11
N SER A 720 7.75 26.95 -21.25
CA SER A 720 7.11 27.14 -22.57
C SER A 720 6.44 25.88 -23.09
#